data_AF-A0A177TWK5-F1
#
_entry.id   AF-A0A177TWK5-F1
#
_cell.length_a   1.000
_cell.length_b   1.000
_cell.length_c   1.000
_cell.angle_alpha   90.00
_cell.angle_beta   90.00
_cell.angle_gamma   90.00
#
_symmetry.space_group_name_H-M   'P 1'
#
loop_
_entity.id
_entity.type
_entity.pdbx_description
1 polymer ?
#
loop_
_entity_poly.entity_id
_entity_poly.type
_entity_poly.pdbx_seq_one_letter_code
_entity_poly.pdbx_strand_id
1 'polypeptide(L)'
;MTPSSSSISSSSTSFPPGTPMDHHSRYHLHTHPALFHSLSHHGASVLAIAIDEQANILYSASQSECIVVWDLTTLQERTRLRGHTASVLALELARDKGWLFSSSGDNTVRIWDVHSWEPVAVLYPAEDNVGDIFSLQWSQQLQTLYVGCQNTSIQWISLESVPASAALPVPSKPHKFFDSVPVALQRRRQREEAHSMYAASSHLGSPGSQDANNTTITTTTTPNSNSNLVAAAAAGTGTEDSEQLSGTSLSSKSVRDEDERDGDEGVDEEDVVHLQFSSNCIVPFAHFGYVYSLLLFYPDDDLSPNPHFRNPSDEEDSSQDSHHQGGRPSSSLLPILASGSGDEQIKLWEVQQDGSLLLRATLHNPDSDSGGILTLAHQPTTLLAGTQSGTIEVWDLETLSPVRSIRAHSDDVLCLSTLKGEEHGESSVLFSSGADGWVGVWDGKFAGVGRWRAHEGLALACVPVRLGGGGGRMRVVTGGSDDVVKIWDFLGGMGGSPPGIGSAGSSGFGFAGTSPSSGAAFLRRSTSNASITGLSYPDLRSSLLSSSSSPSSSSLTRPSQEPDILLSTLGRFISFRSVSSDESYREECRQCAHWLKGCLSQLGAETMLIPGANRRNPLVLATFRGNAAPGGEGGGRRRKRCLFYGHYDVVDDESGLAGGEVNGHSHGQGHGHHQHGGQQGGMLRSSLNGGPRAQVGSRDGSSSSSSFGTHTHTNGTSSNGGTASPPSPPTPTPNPSSEPWVLTGRDGYLYGRGASDNKGPILAVACAAAEMLARRELEMDVVLLVEGEEEVGSVGLAEAVRKARGQIGEIDVILLSNSYWLGEETPCITMGLRGVIHATIEICGPDKDVHSGVQGGALREPMIDMVRLLSTLSNGDEVLIPNFYDAVRPVSTQDLSAFASIASSKMDQRSPPSSKTSAESLIARWCRPSLSIHRLGVSGSGNATVIPSKVEAAVSLRIVPDMDAEEVGRAFEAHVGVQFGMLGSGNRAKVRIDHRADWWLGSAKDAFSQALADAIEAEWGEAPVSIREGGSIPAMALLEKELGAPAVHLPMGQSSDNAHLPGERIRLMNLQKGRAVVRRFLEALPGIS
;
A
#
# COMPACT_ATOMS: atom_id res chain seq x y z
N MET A 1 56.58 11.03 18.66
CA MET A 1 55.96 12.36 18.72
C MET A 1 54.49 12.17 19.05
N THR A 2 54.05 12.61 20.22
CA THR A 2 52.66 12.53 20.69
C THR A 2 51.78 13.60 20.03
N PRO A 3 50.55 13.26 19.63
CA PRO A 3 49.41 14.17 19.71
C PRO A 3 48.19 13.45 20.34
N SER A 4 47.78 13.82 21.56
CA SER A 4 46.77 14.84 21.89
C SER A 4 45.34 14.48 21.45
N SER A 5 44.55 14.05 22.44
CA SER A 5 43.12 13.79 22.44
C SER A 5 42.26 15.05 22.26
N SER A 6 41.24 14.98 21.41
CA SER A 6 40.07 15.86 21.46
C SER A 6 38.80 15.07 21.15
N SER A 7 37.95 14.98 22.17
CA SER A 7 36.59 14.44 22.18
C SER A 7 35.67 15.18 21.20
N ILE A 8 34.94 14.45 20.36
CA ILE A 8 33.80 14.96 19.59
C ILE A 8 32.53 14.32 20.16
N SER A 9 31.60 15.19 20.53
CA SER A 9 30.28 14.92 21.09
C SER A 9 29.37 14.17 20.12
N SER A 10 28.69 13.13 20.61
CA SER A 10 27.59 12.43 19.96
C SER A 10 26.37 13.35 19.78
N SER A 11 26.03 13.67 18.53
CA SER A 11 24.72 14.25 18.19
C SER A 11 23.71 13.12 18.00
N SER A 12 22.78 12.98 18.93
CA SER A 12 21.57 12.17 18.80
C SER A 12 20.68 12.73 17.69
N THR A 13 20.53 12.00 16.59
CA THR A 13 19.47 12.23 15.60
C THR A 13 18.15 11.74 16.18
N SER A 14 17.33 12.67 16.64
CA SER A 14 15.95 12.43 17.03
C SER A 14 15.08 12.21 15.78
N PHE A 15 14.35 11.10 15.75
CA PHE A 15 13.22 10.90 14.83
C PHE A 15 12.07 11.87 15.18
N PRO A 16 11.26 12.31 14.21
CA PRO A 16 10.16 13.21 14.46
C PRO A 16 9.10 12.54 15.35
N PRO A 17 8.51 13.25 16.32
CA PRO A 17 7.38 12.74 17.10
C PRO A 17 6.18 12.51 16.17
N GLY A 18 5.55 11.35 16.30
CA GLY A 18 4.36 10.99 15.53
C GLY A 18 3.21 11.99 15.73
N THR A 19 2.46 12.22 14.66
CA THR A 19 1.19 12.96 14.65
C THR A 19 0.17 12.31 15.59
N PRO A 20 -0.75 13.08 16.21
CA PRO A 20 -1.82 12.51 17.03
C PRO A 20 -2.79 11.71 16.14
N MET A 21 -3.09 10.48 16.55
CA MET A 21 -3.84 9.48 15.77
C MET A 21 -5.35 9.53 15.99
N ASP A 22 -6.09 9.29 14.91
CA ASP A 22 -7.52 9.01 14.83
C ASP A 22 -7.91 7.74 15.63
N HIS A 23 -8.99 7.83 16.42
CA HIS A 23 -9.43 6.82 17.38
C HIS A 23 -10.35 5.73 16.79
N HIS A 24 -9.95 4.90 15.81
CA HIS A 24 -10.79 3.75 15.41
C HIS A 24 -10.04 2.50 14.90
N SER A 25 -9.06 1.98 15.67
CA SER A 25 -8.64 0.57 15.58
C SER A 25 -9.06 -0.19 16.83
N ARG A 26 -9.83 -1.28 16.68
CA ARG A 26 -10.33 -2.10 17.79
C ARG A 26 -9.26 -3.02 18.41
N TYR A 27 -8.02 -2.96 17.92
CA TYR A 27 -6.86 -3.56 18.57
C TYR A 27 -6.07 -2.49 19.31
N HIS A 28 -6.25 -2.42 20.63
CA HIS A 28 -5.30 -1.72 21.49
C HIS A 28 -4.03 -2.57 21.65
N LEU A 29 -3.25 -2.73 20.57
CA LEU A 29 -1.85 -3.17 20.61
C LEU A 29 -0.90 -2.01 20.96
N HIS A 30 -1.42 -0.93 21.56
CA HIS A 30 -0.65 0.23 22.01
C HIS A 30 0.22 -0.04 23.24
N THR A 31 0.28 -1.27 23.73
CA THR A 31 1.10 -1.66 24.87
C THR A 31 2.36 -2.37 24.36
N HIS A 32 3.52 -1.85 24.76
CA HIS A 32 4.77 -2.61 24.64
C HIS A 32 4.57 -3.99 25.25
N PRO A 33 4.95 -5.08 24.56
CA PRO A 33 4.78 -6.39 25.14
C PRO A 33 5.68 -6.53 26.36
N ALA A 34 5.18 -7.20 27.39
CA ALA A 34 5.94 -7.50 28.58
C ALA A 34 6.74 -8.79 28.38
N LEU A 35 8.02 -8.80 28.74
CA LEU A 35 8.79 -10.04 28.78
C LEU A 35 8.17 -10.95 29.85
N PHE A 36 7.56 -12.05 29.40
CA PHE A 36 6.95 -13.06 30.25
C PHE A 36 8.00 -14.04 30.78
N HIS A 37 8.88 -14.53 29.90
CA HIS A 37 9.93 -15.48 30.28
C HIS A 37 11.11 -15.52 29.30
N SER A 38 12.24 -16.06 29.75
CA SER A 38 13.44 -16.31 28.93
C SER A 38 13.96 -17.73 29.20
N LEU A 39 14.11 -18.52 28.13
CA LEU A 39 14.61 -19.89 28.14
C LEU A 39 16.03 -19.88 27.55
N SER A 40 17.01 -20.43 28.25
CA SER A 40 18.40 -20.44 27.77
C SER A 40 18.68 -21.65 26.90
N HIS A 41 19.30 -21.41 25.73
CA HIS A 41 19.81 -22.42 24.81
C HIS A 41 21.33 -22.64 25.01
N HIS A 42 21.80 -22.53 26.25
CA HIS A 42 23.12 -22.96 26.71
C HIS A 42 24.33 -22.55 25.84
N GLY A 43 24.34 -21.31 25.33
CA GLY A 43 25.48 -20.76 24.59
C GLY A 43 25.41 -20.93 23.06
N ALA A 44 24.26 -21.32 22.50
CA ALA A 44 24.06 -21.44 21.07
C ALA A 44 22.94 -20.54 20.55
N SER A 45 23.16 -19.91 19.40
CA SER A 45 22.14 -19.10 18.71
C SER A 45 20.92 -19.94 18.36
N VAL A 46 19.73 -19.38 18.61
CA VAL A 46 18.44 -19.99 18.25
C VAL A 46 18.08 -19.55 16.84
N LEU A 47 18.10 -20.48 15.89
CA LEU A 47 17.97 -20.19 14.46
C LEU A 47 16.52 -20.30 13.97
N ALA A 48 15.76 -21.27 14.50
CA ALA A 48 14.36 -21.49 14.11
C ALA A 48 13.50 -21.92 15.29
N ILE A 49 12.21 -21.59 15.20
CA ILE A 49 11.20 -21.89 16.23
C ILE A 49 9.97 -22.47 15.55
N ALA A 50 9.41 -23.54 16.13
CA ALA A 50 8.10 -24.07 15.77
C ALA A 50 7.25 -24.29 17.03
N ILE A 51 5.95 -24.05 16.94
CA ILE A 51 5.04 -24.11 18.08
C ILE A 51 3.83 -24.99 17.75
N ASP A 52 3.64 -26.02 18.58
CA ASP A 52 2.40 -26.77 18.65
C ASP A 52 1.50 -26.15 19.72
N GLU A 53 0.58 -25.30 19.26
CA GLU A 53 -0.37 -24.59 20.13
C GLU A 53 -1.36 -25.54 20.83
N GLN A 54 -1.67 -26.70 20.23
CA GLN A 54 -2.61 -27.65 20.81
C GLN A 54 -1.96 -28.45 21.94
N ALA A 55 -0.71 -28.89 21.73
CA ALA A 55 0.08 -29.58 22.75
C ALA A 55 0.74 -28.62 23.77
N ASN A 56 0.71 -27.31 23.50
CA ASN A 56 1.42 -26.27 24.24
C ASN A 56 2.94 -26.56 24.33
N ILE A 57 3.52 -26.96 23.20
CA ILE A 57 4.95 -27.32 23.05
C ILE A 57 5.64 -26.33 22.12
N LEU A 58 6.85 -25.94 22.51
CA LEU A 58 7.76 -25.10 21.73
C LEU A 58 9.00 -25.91 21.36
N TYR A 59 9.36 -25.89 20.09
CA TYR A 59 10.61 -26.44 19.56
C TYR A 59 11.55 -25.29 19.21
N SER A 60 12.78 -25.34 19.71
CA SER A 60 13.82 -24.36 19.37
C SER A 60 15.06 -25.04 18.80
N ALA A 61 15.33 -24.79 17.53
CA ALA A 61 16.50 -25.28 16.80
C ALA A 61 17.68 -24.33 16.99
N SER A 62 18.88 -24.89 17.13
CA SER A 62 20.09 -24.10 17.34
C SER A 62 21.23 -24.42 16.38
N GLN A 63 22.24 -23.55 16.44
CA GLN A 63 23.55 -23.79 15.85
C GLN A 63 24.29 -25.00 16.46
N SER A 64 23.89 -25.47 17.65
CA SER A 64 24.51 -26.59 18.38
C SER A 64 23.92 -27.96 18.04
N GLU A 65 23.46 -28.14 16.80
CA GLU A 65 23.08 -29.45 16.22
C GLU A 65 21.88 -30.15 16.90
N CYS A 66 21.16 -29.45 17.79
CA CYS A 66 20.05 -30.02 18.55
C CYS A 66 18.79 -29.15 18.51
N ILE A 67 17.66 -29.80 18.77
CA ILE A 67 16.36 -29.14 18.94
C ILE A 67 15.95 -29.34 20.39
N VAL A 68 15.68 -28.26 21.10
CA VAL A 68 15.20 -28.32 22.49
C VAL A 68 13.68 -28.24 22.49
N VAL A 69 13.05 -29.14 23.23
CA VAL A 69 11.59 -29.23 23.38
C VAL A 69 11.19 -28.64 24.72
N TRP A 70 10.37 -27.59 24.69
CA TRP A 70 9.93 -26.84 25.86
C TRP A 70 8.44 -27.01 26.09
N ASP A 71 8.05 -27.15 27.34
CA ASP A 71 6.66 -27.07 27.77
C ASP A 71 6.29 -25.60 28.01
N LEU A 72 5.36 -25.05 27.23
CA LEU A 72 4.94 -23.65 27.38
C LEU A 72 4.04 -23.40 28.61
N THR A 73 3.58 -24.46 29.27
CA THR A 73 2.82 -24.40 30.55
C THR A 73 3.78 -24.31 31.73
N THR A 74 4.76 -25.22 31.80
CA THR A 74 5.69 -25.33 32.93
C THR A 74 6.96 -24.51 32.73
N LEU A 75 7.23 -24.07 31.49
CA LEU A 75 8.44 -23.36 31.08
C LEU A 75 9.71 -24.15 31.38
N GLN A 76 9.61 -25.48 31.34
CA GLN A 76 10.72 -26.40 31.54
C GLN A 76 11.08 -27.11 30.24
N GLU A 77 12.35 -27.44 30.11
CA GLU A 77 12.84 -28.34 29.08
C GLU A 77 12.26 -29.75 29.33
N ARG A 78 11.66 -30.34 28.28
CA ARG A 78 11.16 -31.72 28.32
C ARG A 78 12.18 -32.72 27.80
N THR A 79 12.82 -32.41 26.67
CA THR A 79 13.83 -33.26 26.04
C THR A 79 14.68 -32.48 25.01
N ARG A 80 15.71 -33.13 24.47
CA ARG A 80 16.52 -32.66 23.34
C ARG A 80 16.52 -33.68 22.22
N LEU A 81 16.16 -33.25 21.02
CA LEU A 81 16.27 -34.05 19.81
C LEU A 81 17.70 -33.91 19.28
N ARG A 82 18.41 -35.04 19.17
CA ARG A 82 19.80 -35.12 18.71
C ARG A 82 19.89 -36.06 17.50
N GLY A 83 20.75 -35.71 16.55
CA GLY A 83 21.02 -36.54 15.37
C GLY A 83 21.55 -35.76 14.19
N HIS A 84 21.23 -34.46 14.07
CA HIS A 84 21.93 -33.62 13.12
C HIS A 84 23.40 -33.48 13.49
N THR A 85 24.26 -33.28 12.48
CA THR A 85 25.73 -33.12 12.68
C THR A 85 26.22 -31.72 12.31
N ALA A 86 25.29 -30.78 12.16
CA ALA A 86 25.53 -29.36 11.91
C ALA A 86 24.32 -28.54 12.39
N SER A 87 24.41 -27.21 12.27
CA SER A 87 23.35 -26.26 12.63
C SER A 87 21.97 -26.71 12.11
N VAL A 88 20.95 -26.64 12.96
CA VAL A 88 19.56 -26.88 12.56
C VAL A 88 18.96 -25.54 12.13
N LEU A 89 18.60 -25.42 10.85
CA LEU A 89 18.36 -24.13 10.18
C LEU A 89 16.87 -23.77 10.09
N ALA A 90 15.99 -24.75 9.87
CA ALA A 90 14.55 -24.54 9.81
C ALA A 90 13.78 -25.67 10.51
N LEU A 91 12.58 -25.33 10.97
CA LEU A 91 11.62 -26.25 11.58
C LEU A 91 10.26 -26.05 10.93
N GLU A 92 9.56 -27.14 10.61
CA GLU A 92 8.21 -27.11 10.03
C GLU A 92 7.35 -28.21 10.65
N LEU A 93 6.11 -27.88 11.06
CA LEU A 93 5.20 -28.82 11.72
C LEU A 93 4.18 -29.40 10.74
N ALA A 94 4.15 -30.72 10.61
CA ALA A 94 3.06 -31.46 9.95
C ALA A 94 2.06 -31.96 11.00
N ARG A 95 1.12 -31.08 11.37
CA ARG A 95 0.13 -31.35 12.42
C ARG A 95 -0.77 -32.55 12.12
N ASP A 96 -1.07 -32.79 10.85
CA ASP A 96 -1.88 -33.91 10.39
C ASP A 96 -1.21 -35.28 10.55
N LYS A 97 0.13 -35.31 10.54
CA LYS A 97 0.93 -36.52 10.76
C LYS A 97 1.45 -36.65 12.18
N GLY A 98 1.42 -35.58 12.97
CA GLY A 98 2.13 -35.52 14.24
C GLY A 98 3.64 -35.52 14.06
N TRP A 99 4.14 -34.86 13.01
CA TRP A 99 5.57 -34.81 12.72
C TRP A 99 6.15 -33.40 12.83
N LEU A 100 7.42 -33.34 13.22
CA LEU A 100 8.27 -32.17 13.09
C LEU A 100 9.35 -32.46 12.04
N PHE A 101 9.46 -31.61 11.03
CA PHE A 101 10.58 -31.61 10.10
C PHE A 101 11.67 -30.66 10.60
N SER A 102 12.93 -31.08 10.47
CA SER A 102 14.08 -30.21 10.74
C SER A 102 15.11 -30.32 9.63
N SER A 103 15.57 -29.18 9.12
CA SER A 103 16.63 -29.10 8.11
C SER A 103 17.94 -28.65 8.72
N SER A 104 19.06 -29.05 8.12
CA SER A 104 20.38 -28.75 8.66
C SER A 104 21.43 -28.46 7.60
N GLY A 105 22.53 -27.83 8.03
CA GLY A 105 23.78 -27.72 7.27
C GLY A 105 24.55 -29.04 7.10
N ASP A 106 24.02 -30.15 7.62
CA ASP A 106 24.55 -31.50 7.38
C ASP A 106 24.03 -32.13 6.07
N ASN A 107 23.33 -31.33 5.26
CA ASN A 107 22.69 -31.71 4.00
C ASN A 107 21.51 -32.68 4.16
N THR A 108 20.88 -32.78 5.33
CA THR A 108 19.73 -33.69 5.55
C THR A 108 18.50 -32.97 6.11
N VAL A 109 17.34 -33.62 5.93
CA VAL A 109 16.13 -33.30 6.69
C VAL A 109 15.79 -34.49 7.58
N ARG A 110 15.46 -34.25 8.85
CA ARG A 110 14.99 -35.29 9.77
C ARG A 110 13.50 -35.12 10.06
N ILE A 111 12.81 -36.24 10.24
CA ILE A 111 11.42 -36.32 10.69
C ILE A 111 11.42 -36.84 12.12
N TRP A 112 10.74 -36.12 13.02
CA TRP A 112 10.58 -36.49 14.43
C TRP A 112 9.10 -36.69 14.74
N ASP A 113 8.77 -37.68 15.55
CA ASP A 113 7.42 -37.81 16.10
C ASP A 113 7.21 -36.78 17.22
N VAL A 114 6.11 -36.02 17.18
CA VAL A 114 5.87 -34.94 18.16
C VAL A 114 5.34 -35.45 19.51
N HIS A 115 4.95 -36.73 19.59
CA HIS A 115 4.40 -37.35 20.80
C HIS A 115 5.48 -38.12 21.58
N SER A 116 6.29 -38.94 20.89
CA SER A 116 7.39 -39.70 21.49
C SER A 116 8.73 -38.96 21.46
N TRP A 117 8.90 -37.99 20.56
CA TRP A 117 10.16 -37.29 20.28
C TRP A 117 11.27 -38.18 19.73
N GLU A 118 10.91 -39.35 19.21
CA GLU A 118 11.84 -40.27 18.56
C GLU A 118 12.02 -39.91 17.08
N PRO A 119 13.20 -40.20 16.50
CA PRO A 119 13.42 -40.04 15.07
C PRO A 119 12.57 -41.04 14.27
N VAL A 120 11.85 -40.53 13.28
CA VAL A 120 11.02 -41.33 12.35
C VAL A 120 11.81 -41.66 11.10
N ALA A 121 12.43 -40.65 10.49
CA ALA A 121 13.17 -40.82 9.24
C ALA A 121 14.27 -39.77 9.03
N VAL A 122 15.25 -40.10 8.19
CA VAL A 122 16.22 -39.18 7.62
C VAL A 122 16.00 -39.10 6.10
N LEU A 123 15.86 -37.90 5.57
CA LEU A 123 15.70 -37.61 4.15
C LEU A 123 17.01 -37.07 3.58
N TYR A 124 17.52 -37.74 2.55
CA TYR A 124 18.68 -37.30 1.78
C TYR A 124 18.26 -36.61 0.49
N PRO A 125 18.82 -35.43 0.17
CA PRO A 125 18.56 -34.74 -1.09
C PRO A 125 18.86 -35.59 -2.33
N ALA A 126 18.30 -35.18 -3.47
CA ALA A 126 18.43 -35.90 -4.72
C ALA A 126 19.86 -35.84 -5.30
N GLU A 127 20.61 -34.77 -4.98
CA GLU A 127 21.98 -34.55 -5.43
C GLU A 127 22.99 -34.76 -4.30
N ASP A 128 24.16 -35.29 -4.66
CA ASP A 128 25.30 -35.42 -3.76
C ASP A 128 25.85 -34.02 -3.44
N ASN A 129 25.50 -33.50 -2.26
CA ASN A 129 25.92 -32.21 -1.69
C ASN A 129 25.15 -30.96 -2.18
N VAL A 130 23.95 -30.77 -1.61
CA VAL A 130 23.14 -29.56 -1.80
C VAL A 130 23.57 -28.38 -0.91
N GLY A 131 24.50 -28.60 0.02
CA GLY A 131 24.88 -27.65 1.07
C GLY A 131 23.76 -27.45 2.10
N ASP A 132 23.74 -26.27 2.69
CA ASP A 132 22.74 -25.90 3.70
C ASP A 132 21.31 -25.97 3.13
N ILE A 133 20.39 -26.58 3.89
CA ILE A 133 18.96 -26.59 3.58
C ILE A 133 18.28 -25.51 4.45
N PHE A 134 18.02 -24.34 3.85
CA PHE A 134 17.61 -23.14 4.57
C PHE A 134 16.12 -23.06 4.89
N SER A 135 15.27 -23.68 4.07
CA SER A 135 13.82 -23.49 4.16
C SER A 135 13.05 -24.79 3.95
N LEU A 136 11.95 -24.93 4.68
CA LEU A 136 11.06 -26.08 4.69
C LEU A 136 9.61 -25.62 4.59
N GLN A 137 8.78 -26.36 3.86
CA GLN A 137 7.34 -26.08 3.81
C GLN A 137 6.51 -27.33 3.53
N TRP A 138 5.55 -27.63 4.40
CA TRP A 138 4.68 -28.80 4.30
C TRP A 138 3.34 -28.48 3.63
N SER A 139 2.98 -29.25 2.60
CA SER A 139 1.63 -29.25 2.03
C SER A 139 0.82 -30.40 2.61
N GLN A 140 -0.11 -30.08 3.52
CA GLN A 140 -1.07 -31.05 4.05
C GLN A 140 -1.99 -31.62 2.95
N GLN A 141 -2.40 -30.80 1.96
CA GLN A 141 -3.29 -31.27 0.89
C GLN A 141 -2.64 -32.33 0.01
N LEU A 142 -1.37 -32.12 -0.34
CA LEU A 142 -0.63 -33.00 -1.25
C LEU A 142 0.23 -34.04 -0.52
N GLN A 143 0.33 -33.93 0.80
CA GLN A 143 1.22 -34.74 1.62
C GLN A 143 2.68 -34.63 1.16
N THR A 144 3.09 -33.42 0.77
CA THR A 144 4.38 -33.17 0.12
C THR A 144 5.19 -32.14 0.91
N LEU A 145 6.46 -32.46 1.16
CA LEU A 145 7.44 -31.54 1.75
C LEU A 145 8.26 -30.87 0.64
N TYR A 146 8.39 -29.55 0.68
CA TYR A 146 9.27 -28.75 -0.17
C TYR A 146 10.47 -28.24 0.62
N VAL A 147 11.64 -28.22 -0.01
CA VAL A 147 12.89 -27.76 0.60
C VAL A 147 13.67 -26.83 -0.32
N GLY A 148 14.25 -25.77 0.25
CA GLY A 148 15.08 -24.80 -0.46
C GLY A 148 16.55 -24.92 -0.03
N CYS A 149 17.46 -24.99 -1.01
CA CYS A 149 18.85 -25.39 -0.77
C CYS A 149 19.88 -24.30 -1.15
N GLN A 150 21.08 -24.42 -0.59
CA GLN A 150 22.25 -23.58 -0.90
C GLN A 150 22.76 -23.77 -2.33
N ASN A 151 22.63 -24.96 -2.92
CA ASN A 151 22.95 -25.19 -4.34
C ASN A 151 21.92 -24.55 -5.30
N THR A 152 21.05 -23.65 -4.83
CA THR A 152 20.03 -22.91 -5.59
C THR A 152 18.85 -23.74 -6.07
N SER A 153 18.74 -25.01 -5.65
CA SER A 153 17.63 -25.89 -6.02
C SER A 153 16.43 -25.80 -5.08
N ILE A 154 15.26 -26.12 -5.61
CA ILE A 154 14.06 -26.49 -4.83
C ILE A 154 13.80 -27.98 -5.07
N GLN A 155 13.59 -28.75 -4.00
CA GLN A 155 13.30 -30.18 -4.08
C GLN A 155 12.03 -30.53 -3.32
N TRP A 156 11.38 -31.64 -3.69
CA TRP A 156 10.16 -32.09 -3.01
C TRP A 156 10.04 -33.60 -2.88
N ILE A 157 9.27 -34.04 -1.88
CA ILE A 157 8.98 -35.47 -1.68
C ILE A 157 7.56 -35.65 -1.15
N SER A 158 6.82 -36.57 -1.76
CA SER A 158 5.51 -36.99 -1.25
C SER A 158 5.69 -38.07 -0.17
N LEU A 159 4.99 -37.90 0.95
CA LEU A 159 5.06 -38.72 2.15
C LEU A 159 3.69 -39.32 2.51
N GLU A 160 2.82 -39.52 1.50
CA GLU A 160 1.48 -40.07 1.68
C GLU A 160 1.49 -41.43 2.41
N SER A 161 2.41 -42.32 2.01
CA SER A 161 2.62 -43.62 2.62
C SER A 161 4.07 -43.80 3.08
N VAL A 162 4.48 -43.12 4.15
CA VAL A 162 5.64 -43.57 4.94
C VAL A 162 5.14 -44.72 5.82
N PRO A 163 5.58 -45.98 5.62
CA PRO A 163 5.07 -47.08 6.42
C PRO A 163 5.54 -46.93 7.87
N ALA A 164 4.65 -47.11 8.83
CA ALA A 164 4.95 -47.07 10.27
C ALA A 164 5.95 -48.16 10.74
N SER A 165 6.39 -49.05 9.86
CA SER A 165 7.66 -49.78 9.99
C SER A 165 8.19 -50.04 8.58
N ALA A 166 9.34 -49.46 8.24
CA ALA A 166 9.90 -49.49 6.89
C ALA A 166 11.43 -49.63 6.89
N ALA A 167 11.92 -50.68 7.55
CA ALA A 167 13.29 -51.16 7.34
C ALA A 167 13.45 -51.58 5.86
N LEU A 168 13.93 -50.67 5.02
CA LEU A 168 14.63 -51.03 3.79
C LEU A 168 16.06 -51.41 4.18
N PRO A 169 16.63 -52.48 3.59
CA PRO A 169 17.97 -52.92 3.95
C PRO A 169 19.00 -51.83 3.64
N VAL A 170 19.76 -51.46 4.67
CA VAL A 170 20.88 -50.51 4.60
C VAL A 170 21.78 -50.88 3.42
N PRO A 171 22.13 -49.93 2.52
CA PRO A 171 22.95 -50.20 1.35
C PRO A 171 24.23 -50.98 1.70
N SER A 172 24.26 -52.27 1.35
CA SER A 172 25.40 -53.14 1.67
C SER A 172 26.70 -52.51 1.15
N LYS A 173 27.67 -52.41 2.07
CA LYS A 173 29.03 -51.88 1.91
C LYS A 173 29.51 -51.94 0.45
N PRO A 174 30.04 -50.82 -0.12
CA PRO A 174 30.59 -50.84 -1.47
C PRO A 174 31.70 -51.90 -1.57
N HIS A 175 31.63 -52.67 -2.65
CA HIS A 175 32.56 -53.73 -3.00
C HIS A 175 34.00 -53.20 -3.10
N LYS A 176 34.96 -53.94 -2.51
CA LYS A 176 36.41 -53.63 -2.45
C LYS A 176 37.12 -53.69 -3.83
N PHE A 177 36.78 -52.85 -4.80
CA PHE A 177 37.51 -52.84 -6.07
C PHE A 177 37.75 -51.48 -6.75
N PHE A 178 37.33 -50.35 -6.17
CA PHE A 178 37.81 -49.04 -6.62
C PHE A 178 38.06 -48.13 -5.42
N ASP A 179 39.32 -47.99 -5.04
CA ASP A 179 39.78 -47.10 -3.97
C ASP A 179 39.77 -45.63 -4.47
N SER A 180 38.79 -44.87 -3.98
CA SER A 180 38.90 -43.43 -3.71
C SER A 180 38.01 -43.14 -2.51
N VAL A 181 38.61 -43.00 -1.33
CA VAL A 181 37.88 -42.64 -0.10
C VAL A 181 37.18 -41.29 -0.31
N PRO A 182 35.89 -41.11 0.05
CA PRO A 182 35.22 -39.83 -0.02
C PRO A 182 35.97 -38.78 0.83
N VAL A 183 36.21 -37.61 0.24
CA VAL A 183 36.94 -36.47 0.85
C VAL A 183 36.34 -36.05 2.21
N ALA A 184 35.06 -36.38 2.49
CA ALA A 184 34.39 -36.16 3.77
C ALA A 184 34.99 -36.98 4.94
N LEU A 185 35.38 -38.24 4.73
CA LEU A 185 36.01 -39.08 5.76
C LEU A 185 37.48 -38.71 5.99
N GLN A 186 38.15 -38.15 4.98
CA GLN A 186 39.53 -37.69 5.09
C GLN A 186 39.64 -36.40 5.91
N ARG A 187 38.63 -35.52 5.82
CA ARG A 187 38.51 -34.32 6.67
C ARG A 187 38.16 -34.66 8.13
N ARG A 188 37.44 -35.76 8.38
CA ARG A 188 37.18 -36.25 9.75
C ARG A 188 38.48 -36.63 10.47
N ARG A 189 39.37 -37.39 9.80
CA ARG A 189 40.71 -37.74 10.34
C ARG A 189 41.63 -36.54 10.51
N GLN A 190 41.65 -35.62 9.54
CA GLN A 190 42.48 -34.40 9.63
C GLN A 190 41.96 -33.40 10.68
N ARG A 191 40.64 -33.32 10.92
CA ARG A 191 40.07 -32.50 12.01
C ARG A 191 40.31 -33.12 13.38
N GLU A 192 40.20 -34.44 13.52
CA GLU A 192 40.50 -35.14 14.79
C GLU A 192 41.99 -35.01 15.16
N GLU A 193 42.90 -35.04 14.17
CA GLU A 193 44.35 -34.79 14.38
C GLU A 193 44.67 -33.31 14.65
N ALA A 194 43.98 -32.36 13.99
CA ALA A 194 44.17 -30.92 14.20
C ALA A 194 43.59 -30.44 15.54
N HIS A 195 42.45 -30.97 15.99
CA HIS A 195 41.88 -30.70 17.31
C HIS A 195 42.74 -31.26 18.45
N SER A 196 43.43 -32.39 18.23
CA SER A 196 44.36 -32.97 19.20
C SER A 196 45.67 -32.15 19.33
N MET A 197 46.18 -31.57 18.23
CA MET A 197 47.38 -30.72 18.26
C MET A 197 47.14 -29.32 18.87
N TYR A 198 45.96 -28.73 18.69
CA TYR A 198 45.63 -27.40 19.24
C TYR A 198 45.24 -27.41 20.73
N ALA A 199 44.79 -28.55 21.26
CA ALA A 199 44.50 -28.70 22.69
C ALA A 199 45.77 -28.77 23.58
N ALA A 200 46.94 -29.00 22.99
CA ALA A 200 48.21 -29.16 23.71
C ALA A 200 49.07 -27.87 23.82
N SER A 201 48.62 -26.74 23.26
CA SER A 201 49.41 -25.49 23.23
C SER A 201 48.81 -24.31 24.00
N SER A 202 47.86 -24.54 24.91
CA SER A 202 47.26 -23.52 25.78
C SER A 202 48.07 -23.25 27.06
N HIS A 203 49.37 -22.99 26.91
CA HIS A 203 50.15 -22.27 27.92
C HIS A 203 51.07 -21.27 27.20
N LEU A 204 50.56 -20.07 26.93
CA LEU A 204 51.24 -18.76 26.92
C LEU A 204 50.30 -17.70 26.31
N GLY A 205 50.23 -16.53 26.95
CA GLY A 205 49.10 -15.60 26.88
C GLY A 205 48.93 -14.72 25.63
N SER A 206 47.82 -13.97 25.63
CA SER A 206 47.35 -12.98 24.65
C SER A 206 48.39 -11.90 24.30
N PRO A 207 48.33 -11.26 23.10
CA PRO A 207 47.40 -10.12 22.88
C PRO A 207 46.93 -9.83 21.41
N GLY A 208 45.77 -9.16 21.29
CA GLY A 208 45.59 -7.90 20.53
C GLY A 208 45.38 -7.88 19.00
N SER A 209 44.12 -7.63 18.59
CA SER A 209 43.61 -6.67 17.56
C SER A 209 44.47 -6.24 16.35
N GLN A 210 43.88 -6.35 15.13
CA GLN A 210 43.71 -5.32 14.07
C GLN A 210 43.31 -6.01 12.74
N ASP A 211 42.07 -5.83 12.29
CA ASP A 211 41.57 -4.83 11.31
C ASP A 211 41.72 -5.27 9.84
N ALA A 212 40.58 -5.49 9.18
CA ALA A 212 40.49 -5.55 7.72
C ALA A 212 39.27 -4.73 7.26
N ASN A 213 39.55 -3.54 6.72
CA ASN A 213 38.63 -2.76 5.91
C ASN A 213 39.19 -2.66 4.50
N ASN A 214 38.38 -3.12 3.53
CA ASN A 214 38.14 -2.65 2.16
C ASN A 214 39.32 -2.13 1.30
N THR A 215 39.37 -2.35 -0.02
CA THR A 215 38.44 -1.68 -0.95
C THR A 215 38.53 -2.25 -2.38
N THR A 216 37.33 -2.40 -2.94
CA THR A 216 36.79 -2.31 -4.32
C THR A 216 37.64 -1.77 -5.48
N ILE A 217 37.37 -2.34 -6.66
CA ILE A 217 37.88 -2.03 -8.01
C ILE A 217 36.96 -0.99 -8.71
N THR A 218 37.50 -0.11 -9.57
CA THR A 218 36.74 0.39 -10.75
C THR A 218 37.63 0.84 -11.93
N THR A 219 37.49 0.11 -13.04
CA THR A 219 37.44 0.48 -14.48
C THR A 219 38.23 1.68 -15.06
N THR A 220 39.00 1.45 -16.14
CA THR A 220 38.65 1.78 -17.56
C THR A 220 39.86 1.71 -18.53
N THR A 221 39.54 1.46 -19.81
CA THR A 221 40.28 1.76 -21.07
C THR A 221 41.30 0.76 -21.67
N THR A 222 41.01 0.35 -22.91
CA THR A 222 41.81 -0.39 -23.92
C THR A 222 42.88 0.53 -24.58
N PRO A 223 43.65 0.10 -25.61
CA PRO A 223 44.23 -1.19 -26.00
C PRO A 223 45.77 -1.11 -26.23
N ASN A 224 46.51 -2.23 -26.24
CA ASN A 224 47.42 -2.59 -27.35
C ASN A 224 48.39 -3.76 -27.08
N SER A 225 48.56 -4.52 -28.16
CA SER A 225 49.78 -5.18 -28.68
C SER A 225 50.38 -6.39 -27.96
N ASN A 226 50.41 -7.50 -28.73
CA ASN A 226 51.56 -8.38 -29.05
C ASN A 226 52.46 -8.80 -27.87
N SER A 227 52.72 -10.06 -27.58
CA SER A 227 53.22 -11.14 -28.46
C SER A 227 53.41 -12.37 -27.56
N ASN A 228 52.88 -13.54 -27.91
CA ASN A 228 53.60 -14.65 -28.56
C ASN A 228 54.70 -15.35 -27.71
N LEU A 229 54.66 -16.69 -27.77
CA LEU A 229 55.68 -17.71 -27.46
C LEU A 229 55.59 -18.34 -26.06
N VAL A 230 55.15 -19.59 -25.86
CA VAL A 230 55.56 -20.93 -26.37
C VAL A 230 56.69 -21.57 -25.56
N ALA A 231 56.40 -22.79 -25.08
CA ALA A 231 57.28 -23.92 -24.74
C ALA A 231 58.17 -23.81 -23.48
N ALA A 232 58.63 -24.88 -22.85
CA ALA A 232 58.25 -26.29 -22.70
C ALA A 232 59.32 -26.92 -21.79
N ALA A 233 58.92 -27.89 -20.97
CA ALA A 233 59.62 -29.13 -20.64
C ALA A 233 60.94 -29.17 -19.83
N ALA A 234 61.06 -30.34 -19.17
CA ALA A 234 62.21 -31.08 -18.63
C ALA A 234 62.71 -30.67 -17.23
N ALA A 235 62.70 -31.51 -16.18
CA ALA A 235 63.13 -32.90 -15.92
C ALA A 235 64.48 -32.99 -15.19
N GLY A 236 64.55 -33.88 -14.19
CA GLY A 236 65.77 -34.35 -13.49
C GLY A 236 65.41 -34.80 -12.05
N THR A 237 65.22 -36.08 -11.71
CA THR A 237 66.15 -37.22 -11.47
C THR A 237 67.10 -37.09 -10.27
N GLY A 238 67.07 -38.08 -9.37
CA GLY A 238 68.11 -38.42 -8.36
C GLY A 238 67.54 -39.12 -7.11
N THR A 239 67.45 -40.46 -7.08
CA THR A 239 68.30 -41.43 -6.31
C THR A 239 68.02 -41.47 -4.79
N GLU A 240 67.31 -42.48 -4.27
CA GLU A 240 67.80 -43.75 -3.66
C GLU A 240 68.47 -43.58 -2.28
N ASP A 241 67.83 -44.08 -1.21
CA ASP A 241 68.39 -45.17 -0.39
C ASP A 241 67.41 -45.69 0.69
N SER A 242 67.59 -46.96 1.02
CA SER A 242 66.73 -47.85 1.82
C SER A 242 67.11 -47.86 3.30
N GLU A 243 66.18 -48.18 4.21
CA GLU A 243 66.39 -49.18 5.28
C GLU A 243 65.09 -49.49 6.07
N GLN A 244 64.82 -50.79 6.22
CA GLN A 244 63.86 -51.36 7.16
C GLN A 244 64.46 -51.40 8.57
N LEU A 245 63.64 -51.29 9.63
CA LEU A 245 63.70 -52.19 10.79
C LEU A 245 62.54 -51.97 11.78
N SER A 246 62.16 -53.10 12.37
CA SER A 246 61.09 -53.42 13.31
C SER A 246 61.25 -52.88 14.73
N GLY A 247 60.14 -52.81 15.48
CA GLY A 247 60.13 -53.30 16.87
C GLY A 247 59.49 -52.43 17.95
N THR A 248 58.35 -52.94 18.47
CA THR A 248 57.99 -53.04 19.91
C THR A 248 57.77 -51.79 20.77
N SER A 249 56.48 -51.58 21.12
CA SER A 249 55.92 -51.61 22.49
C SER A 249 56.78 -51.05 23.63
N LEU A 250 56.33 -49.94 24.24
CA LEU A 250 56.45 -49.71 25.68
C LEU A 250 55.25 -48.90 26.20
N SER A 251 54.62 -49.47 27.22
CA SER A 251 53.55 -48.92 28.04
C SER A 251 54.08 -47.92 29.07
N SER A 252 53.31 -46.87 29.37
CA SER A 252 53.31 -46.26 30.71
C SER A 252 51.91 -45.76 31.06
N LYS A 253 51.41 -46.27 32.21
CA LYS A 253 50.20 -45.85 32.90
C LYS A 253 50.49 -44.62 33.77
N SER A 254 49.56 -43.67 33.81
CA SER A 254 49.19 -42.84 34.97
C SER A 254 48.10 -41.86 34.51
N VAL A 255 47.04 -41.50 35.22
CA VAL A 255 46.42 -41.82 36.51
C VAL A 255 44.96 -41.35 36.33
N ARG A 256 44.02 -42.00 37.02
CA ARG A 256 42.59 -41.67 37.03
C ARG A 256 42.33 -40.35 37.76
N ASP A 257 41.41 -39.55 37.23
CA ASP A 257 40.46 -38.79 38.05
C ASP A 257 39.06 -39.11 37.51
N GLU A 258 38.16 -39.45 38.44
CA GLU A 258 36.74 -39.76 38.24
C GLU A 258 35.90 -38.47 38.34
N ASP A 259 34.64 -38.56 37.90
CA ASP A 259 33.52 -37.59 37.99
C ASP A 259 33.24 -36.81 36.68
N GLU A 260 32.06 -36.81 36.05
CA GLU A 260 30.72 -37.29 36.39
C GLU A 260 30.09 -38.00 35.17
N ARG A 261 29.28 -39.03 35.44
CA ARG A 261 28.48 -39.75 34.44
C ARG A 261 27.14 -39.05 34.25
N ASP A 262 26.93 -38.42 33.10
CA ASP A 262 25.59 -38.37 32.49
C ASP A 262 25.48 -39.53 31.50
N GLY A 263 24.41 -40.32 31.66
CA GLY A 263 24.14 -41.52 30.89
C GLY A 263 23.82 -41.18 29.44
N ASP A 264 24.78 -41.36 28.57
CA ASP A 264 24.60 -41.43 27.12
C ASP A 264 23.96 -42.79 26.78
N GLU A 265 22.63 -42.87 26.88
CA GLU A 265 21.87 -43.87 26.11
C GLU A 265 21.86 -43.38 24.66
N GLY A 266 22.88 -43.78 23.91
CA GLY A 266 22.90 -43.58 22.46
C GLY A 266 21.65 -44.18 21.84
N VAL A 267 20.88 -43.35 21.12
CA VAL A 267 19.78 -43.81 20.28
C VAL A 267 20.37 -44.75 19.24
N ASP A 268 19.96 -46.01 19.24
CA ASP A 268 20.36 -46.98 18.21
C ASP A 268 19.92 -46.45 16.83
N GLU A 269 20.85 -45.88 16.06
CA GLU A 269 20.61 -45.38 14.68
C GLU A 269 20.17 -46.49 13.71
N GLU A 270 20.16 -47.76 14.14
CA GLU A 270 19.82 -48.92 13.29
C GLU A 270 18.33 -49.02 12.93
N ASP A 271 17.43 -48.33 13.63
CA ASP A 271 15.97 -48.42 13.42
C ASP A 271 15.34 -47.22 12.68
N VAL A 272 16.13 -46.21 12.25
CA VAL A 272 15.61 -45.00 11.58
C VAL A 272 15.42 -45.23 10.07
N VAL A 273 14.26 -44.84 9.53
CA VAL A 273 13.98 -45.00 8.09
C VAL A 273 14.79 -43.98 7.27
N HIS A 274 15.56 -44.45 6.30
CA HIS A 274 16.27 -43.57 5.36
C HIS A 274 15.51 -43.46 4.05
N LEU A 275 15.15 -42.23 3.67
CA LEU A 275 14.49 -41.91 2.40
C LEU A 275 15.37 -40.96 1.59
N GLN A 276 15.14 -40.92 0.29
CA GLN A 276 15.86 -40.02 -0.60
C GLN A 276 14.87 -39.27 -1.50
N PHE A 277 15.11 -37.98 -1.73
CA PHE A 277 14.38 -37.23 -2.75
C PHE A 277 14.63 -37.87 -4.13
N SER A 278 13.56 -38.10 -4.88
CA SER A 278 13.69 -38.65 -6.24
C SER A 278 14.47 -37.68 -7.13
N SER A 279 15.30 -38.20 -8.02
CA SER A 279 16.07 -37.39 -8.99
C SER A 279 15.19 -36.57 -9.95
N ASN A 280 13.89 -36.89 -10.04
CA ASN A 280 12.92 -36.16 -10.86
C ASN A 280 12.14 -35.11 -10.04
N CYS A 281 12.34 -35.04 -8.73
CA CYS A 281 11.64 -34.13 -7.83
C CYS A 281 12.51 -32.95 -7.42
N ILE A 282 13.09 -32.29 -8.43
CA ILE A 282 14.01 -31.16 -8.29
C ILE A 282 13.76 -30.14 -9.39
N VAL A 283 13.76 -28.87 -9.01
CA VAL A 283 14.02 -27.74 -9.92
C VAL A 283 15.47 -27.31 -9.68
N PRO A 284 16.43 -27.76 -10.50
CA PRO A 284 17.81 -27.32 -10.40
C PRO A 284 17.91 -25.85 -10.82
N PHE A 285 18.76 -25.06 -10.16
CA PHE A 285 18.91 -23.63 -10.44
C PHE A 285 17.56 -22.89 -10.43
N ALA A 286 16.70 -23.22 -9.45
CA ALA A 286 15.44 -22.52 -9.24
C ALA A 286 15.68 -21.02 -9.08
N HIS A 287 16.82 -20.64 -8.50
CA HIS A 287 17.33 -19.28 -8.41
C HIS A 287 18.80 -19.16 -8.83
N PHE A 288 19.30 -17.93 -8.96
CA PHE A 288 20.73 -17.62 -9.11
C PHE A 288 21.41 -17.28 -7.77
N GLY A 289 20.67 -17.38 -6.67
CA GLY A 289 21.14 -17.27 -5.29
C GLY A 289 20.61 -18.41 -4.42
N TYR A 290 21.02 -18.44 -3.15
CA TYR A 290 20.52 -19.42 -2.19
C TYR A 290 19.02 -19.24 -1.96
N VAL A 291 18.28 -20.35 -1.80
CA VAL A 291 16.83 -20.32 -1.54
C VAL A 291 16.58 -20.17 -0.04
N TYR A 292 16.60 -18.93 0.45
CA TYR A 292 16.50 -18.62 1.88
C TYR A 292 15.12 -18.87 2.46
N SER A 293 14.06 -18.64 1.68
CA SER A 293 12.68 -18.73 2.18
C SER A 293 11.77 -19.43 1.19
N LEU A 294 10.92 -20.30 1.72
CA LEU A 294 9.77 -20.88 1.04
C LEU A 294 8.52 -20.50 1.80
N LEU A 295 7.43 -20.25 1.07
CA LEU A 295 6.12 -19.97 1.64
C LEU A 295 5.03 -20.62 0.79
N LEU A 296 4.25 -21.51 1.37
CA LEU A 296 3.08 -22.11 0.71
C LEU A 296 1.81 -21.38 1.12
N PHE A 297 1.01 -20.95 0.14
CA PHE A 297 -0.30 -20.36 0.39
C PHE A 297 -1.31 -20.85 -0.64
N TYR A 298 -2.58 -20.80 -0.27
CA TYR A 298 -3.68 -21.23 -1.13
C TYR A 298 -4.33 -19.97 -1.70
N PRO A 299 -4.49 -19.85 -3.03
CA PRO A 299 -5.30 -18.78 -3.60
C PRO A 299 -6.74 -18.96 -3.10
N ASP A 300 -7.38 -17.86 -2.66
CA ASP A 300 -8.82 -17.88 -2.39
C ASP A 300 -9.58 -18.26 -3.68
N ASP A 301 -10.79 -18.84 -3.57
CA ASP A 301 -11.65 -19.19 -4.72
C ASP A 301 -11.88 -17.99 -5.67
N ASP A 302 -11.81 -16.75 -5.17
CA ASP A 302 -11.93 -15.48 -5.92
C ASP A 302 -10.60 -14.92 -6.46
N LEU A 303 -9.46 -15.53 -6.12
CA LEU A 303 -8.10 -15.14 -6.52
C LEU A 303 -7.52 -16.06 -7.60
N SER A 304 -8.35 -16.88 -8.26
CA SER A 304 -7.91 -17.66 -9.41
C SER A 304 -7.22 -16.75 -10.44
N PRO A 305 -5.95 -17.05 -10.82
CA PRO A 305 -5.28 -16.31 -11.85
C PRO A 305 -6.06 -16.45 -13.15
N ASN A 306 -6.40 -15.32 -13.78
CA ASN A 306 -7.00 -15.34 -15.11
C ASN A 306 -6.12 -16.21 -16.04
N PRO A 307 -6.67 -17.24 -16.71
CA PRO A 307 -5.91 -18.14 -17.60
C PRO A 307 -5.15 -17.41 -18.73
N HIS A 308 -5.41 -16.12 -18.94
CA HIS A 308 -4.82 -15.30 -20.00
C HIS A 308 -3.49 -14.58 -19.65
N PHE A 309 -2.89 -14.82 -18.48
CA PHE A 309 -1.47 -14.50 -18.27
C PHE A 309 -0.53 -15.60 -18.80
N ARG A 310 -1.07 -16.63 -19.48
CA ARG A 310 -0.27 -17.54 -20.31
C ARG A 310 0.29 -16.80 -21.52
N ASN A 311 1.52 -17.15 -21.91
CA ASN A 311 2.13 -16.62 -23.13
C ASN A 311 1.24 -16.91 -24.35
N PRO A 312 1.13 -15.99 -25.32
CA PRO A 312 0.38 -16.20 -26.56
C PRO A 312 0.88 -17.37 -27.43
N SER A 313 1.99 -18.02 -27.07
CA SER A 313 2.57 -19.16 -27.79
C SER A 313 1.88 -20.49 -27.51
N ASP A 314 0.98 -20.56 -26.53
CA ASP A 314 0.49 -21.84 -25.99
C ASP A 314 -0.97 -22.17 -26.42
N GLU A 315 -1.55 -21.41 -27.35
CA GLU A 315 -2.93 -21.62 -27.87
C GLU A 315 -3.02 -22.44 -29.17
N GLU A 316 -2.14 -23.42 -29.36
CA GLU A 316 -2.26 -24.42 -30.44
C GLU A 316 -2.41 -25.84 -29.90
N ASP A 317 -3.40 -26.10 -29.03
CA ASP A 317 -4.09 -27.41 -28.98
C ASP A 317 -5.18 -27.44 -27.89
N SER A 318 -6.44 -27.23 -28.27
CA SER A 318 -7.59 -27.87 -27.61
C SER A 318 -8.90 -27.47 -28.30
N SER A 319 -9.24 -28.22 -29.35
CA SER A 319 -10.63 -28.35 -29.81
C SER A 319 -11.16 -29.71 -29.33
N GLN A 320 -12.44 -29.77 -28.94
CA GLN A 320 -13.20 -30.92 -28.38
C GLN A 320 -13.06 -31.04 -26.84
N ASP A 321 -14.09 -31.03 -25.99
CA ASP A 321 -15.43 -31.59 -26.12
C ASP A 321 -16.43 -30.89 -25.16
N SER A 322 -17.68 -30.78 -25.60
CA SER A 322 -18.82 -30.30 -24.83
C SER A 322 -19.75 -31.44 -24.44
N HIS A 323 -19.94 -31.74 -23.15
CA HIS A 323 -21.18 -32.32 -22.62
C HIS A 323 -21.34 -32.05 -21.10
N HIS A 324 -22.45 -31.40 -20.74
CA HIS A 324 -22.91 -31.20 -19.37
C HIS A 324 -23.44 -32.49 -18.72
N GLN A 325 -23.02 -32.78 -17.49
CA GLN A 325 -23.89 -33.33 -16.43
C GLN A 325 -23.25 -33.28 -15.04
N GLY A 326 -24.03 -32.81 -14.05
CA GLY A 326 -23.95 -33.22 -12.64
C GLY A 326 -22.84 -32.61 -11.78
N GLY A 327 -23.20 -32.12 -10.59
CA GLY A 327 -22.31 -31.40 -9.67
C GLY A 327 -20.94 -32.04 -9.49
N ARG A 328 -19.89 -31.29 -9.86
CA ARG A 328 -18.52 -31.56 -9.42
C ARG A 328 -18.35 -31.04 -8.00
N PRO A 329 -17.65 -31.78 -7.11
CA PRO A 329 -17.17 -31.21 -5.85
C PRO A 329 -16.25 -30.03 -6.18
N SER A 330 -16.17 -29.04 -5.28
CA SER A 330 -15.27 -27.89 -5.48
C SER A 330 -13.87 -28.42 -5.80
N SER A 331 -13.35 -28.04 -6.97
CA SER A 331 -12.05 -28.47 -7.45
C SER A 331 -10.99 -27.74 -6.66
N SER A 332 -10.69 -28.29 -5.47
CA SER A 332 -9.77 -27.75 -4.46
C SER A 332 -8.57 -27.12 -5.14
N LEU A 333 -8.50 -25.80 -5.13
CA LEU A 333 -7.41 -25.06 -5.76
C LEU A 333 -6.08 -25.57 -5.20
N LEU A 334 -5.15 -25.87 -6.09
CA LEU A 334 -3.80 -26.27 -5.72
C LEU A 334 -3.04 -25.08 -5.12
N PRO A 335 -2.09 -25.33 -4.20
CA PRO A 335 -1.37 -24.24 -3.57
C PRO A 335 -0.38 -23.57 -4.53
N ILE A 336 0.03 -22.35 -4.16
CA ILE A 336 1.15 -21.63 -4.74
C ILE A 336 2.30 -21.71 -3.75
N LEU A 337 3.49 -22.04 -4.24
CA LEU A 337 4.74 -21.95 -3.50
C LEU A 337 5.45 -20.65 -3.92
N ALA A 338 5.77 -19.77 -2.98
CA ALA A 338 6.68 -18.66 -3.22
C ALA A 338 8.07 -19.00 -2.71
N SER A 339 9.11 -18.61 -3.45
CA SER A 339 10.51 -18.75 -3.06
C SER A 339 11.24 -17.42 -3.11
N GLY A 340 11.96 -17.09 -2.04
CA GLY A 340 12.80 -15.90 -1.92
C GLY A 340 14.28 -16.27 -1.87
N SER A 341 15.12 -15.47 -2.53
CA SER A 341 16.54 -15.79 -2.71
C SER A 341 17.45 -14.57 -2.71
N GLY A 342 18.75 -14.84 -2.56
CA GLY A 342 19.84 -13.86 -2.65
C GLY A 342 20.02 -13.21 -4.03
N ASP A 343 19.30 -13.64 -5.06
CA ASP A 343 19.26 -13.02 -6.39
C ASP A 343 18.24 -11.88 -6.51
N GLU A 344 17.71 -11.40 -5.38
CA GLU A 344 16.76 -10.26 -5.29
C GLU A 344 15.42 -10.54 -5.98
N GLN A 345 15.10 -11.81 -6.23
CA GLN A 345 13.87 -12.24 -6.88
C GLN A 345 13.01 -13.07 -5.96
N ILE A 346 11.70 -12.93 -6.15
CA ILE A 346 10.70 -13.85 -5.64
C ILE A 346 10.14 -14.63 -6.83
N LYS A 347 10.09 -15.95 -6.75
CA LYS A 347 9.43 -16.77 -7.77
C LYS A 347 8.17 -17.40 -7.20
N LEU A 348 7.09 -17.33 -7.97
CA LEU A 348 5.81 -17.97 -7.67
C LEU A 348 5.68 -19.22 -8.53
N TRP A 349 5.49 -20.36 -7.88
CA TRP A 349 5.37 -21.66 -8.49
C TRP A 349 3.94 -22.18 -8.31
N GLU A 350 3.29 -22.54 -9.40
CA GLU A 350 2.06 -23.31 -9.38
C GLU A 350 2.40 -24.77 -9.06
N VAL A 351 1.87 -25.24 -7.93
CA VAL A 351 2.08 -26.61 -7.48
C VAL A 351 1.10 -27.52 -8.21
N GLN A 352 1.59 -28.57 -8.86
CA GLN A 352 0.79 -29.55 -9.57
C GLN A 352 0.26 -30.63 -8.60
N GLN A 353 -0.71 -31.44 -9.06
CA GLN A 353 -1.33 -32.49 -8.26
C GLN A 353 -0.31 -33.56 -7.78
N ASP A 354 0.77 -33.77 -8.54
CA ASP A 354 1.86 -34.68 -8.20
C ASP A 354 2.96 -34.03 -7.33
N GLY A 355 2.76 -32.78 -6.92
CA GLY A 355 3.71 -31.97 -6.17
C GLY A 355 4.80 -31.31 -7.02
N SER A 356 4.80 -31.49 -8.34
CA SER A 356 5.77 -30.80 -9.20
C SER A 356 5.51 -29.30 -9.29
N LEU A 357 6.54 -28.53 -9.64
CA LEU A 357 6.51 -27.07 -9.65
C LEU A 357 6.57 -26.51 -11.07
N LEU A 358 5.60 -25.67 -11.42
CA LEU A 358 5.59 -24.89 -12.66
C LEU A 358 5.78 -23.40 -12.34
N LEU A 359 6.78 -22.74 -12.92
CA LEU A 359 7.00 -21.31 -12.70
C LEU A 359 5.82 -20.50 -13.26
N ARG A 360 5.09 -19.80 -12.39
CA ARG A 360 3.93 -18.97 -12.75
C ARG A 360 4.25 -17.48 -12.87
N ALA A 361 5.20 -16.98 -12.07
CA ALA A 361 5.66 -15.58 -12.14
C ALA A 361 7.02 -15.38 -11.45
N THR A 362 7.75 -14.35 -11.87
CA THR A 362 8.92 -13.82 -11.17
C THR A 362 8.64 -12.37 -10.77
N LEU A 363 8.70 -12.07 -9.48
CA LEU A 363 8.58 -10.73 -8.94
C LEU A 363 9.97 -10.18 -8.66
N HIS A 364 10.21 -8.97 -9.15
CA HIS A 364 11.44 -8.24 -8.93
C HIS A 364 11.13 -6.74 -8.99
N ASN A 365 11.60 -5.98 -8.02
CA ASN A 365 11.43 -4.54 -7.97
C ASN A 365 12.72 -3.86 -8.46
N PRO A 366 12.80 -3.49 -9.75
CA PRO A 366 14.03 -2.94 -10.33
C PRO A 366 14.41 -1.56 -9.76
N ASP A 367 13.48 -0.90 -9.06
CA ASP A 367 13.71 0.39 -8.41
C ASP A 367 14.23 0.24 -6.97
N SER A 368 14.56 -1.00 -6.54
CA SER A 368 14.89 -1.35 -5.17
C SER A 368 16.30 -1.88 -5.07
N ASP A 369 17.17 -1.17 -4.36
CA ASP A 369 18.51 -1.65 -3.98
C ASP A 369 18.44 -2.47 -2.68
N SER A 370 17.37 -3.26 -2.52
CA SER A 370 17.05 -3.91 -1.24
C SER A 370 17.81 -5.20 -0.95
N GLY A 371 18.54 -5.71 -1.94
CA GLY A 371 19.33 -6.94 -1.84
C GLY A 371 18.48 -8.20 -1.75
N GLY A 372 19.08 -9.28 -1.23
CA GLY A 372 18.45 -10.60 -1.19
C GLY A 372 17.14 -10.65 -0.41
N ILE A 373 16.24 -11.53 -0.84
CA ILE A 373 14.99 -11.83 -0.14
C ILE A 373 15.25 -12.93 0.88
N LEU A 374 15.16 -12.60 2.16
CA LEU A 374 15.55 -13.48 3.27
C LEU A 374 14.36 -14.21 3.89
N THR A 375 13.18 -13.60 3.87
CA THR A 375 11.98 -14.14 4.52
C THR A 375 10.71 -13.70 3.77
N LEU A 376 9.69 -14.55 3.77
CA LEU A 376 8.41 -14.32 3.12
C LEU A 376 7.26 -14.51 4.10
N ALA A 377 6.21 -13.71 3.94
CA ALA A 377 4.92 -13.92 4.60
C ALA A 377 3.77 -13.53 3.66
N HIS A 378 2.55 -13.99 3.96
CA HIS A 378 1.38 -13.77 3.11
C HIS A 378 0.19 -13.27 3.92
N GLN A 379 -0.56 -12.34 3.33
CA GLN A 379 -1.94 -12.01 3.72
C GLN A 379 -2.83 -12.23 2.48
N PRO A 380 -4.16 -12.38 2.60
CA PRO A 380 -5.02 -12.86 1.51
C PRO A 380 -4.70 -12.31 0.10
N THR A 381 -4.51 -10.99 -0.04
CA THR A 381 -4.23 -10.32 -1.32
C THR A 381 -2.79 -9.84 -1.49
N THR A 382 -1.92 -10.05 -0.51
CA THR A 382 -0.56 -9.49 -0.50
C THR A 382 0.52 -10.50 -0.14
N LEU A 383 1.66 -10.38 -0.81
CA LEU A 383 2.88 -11.07 -0.47
C LEU A 383 3.86 -10.08 0.15
N LEU A 384 4.51 -10.48 1.23
CA LEU A 384 5.42 -9.68 2.02
C LEU A 384 6.81 -10.30 1.94
N ALA A 385 7.82 -9.50 1.62
CA ALA A 385 9.19 -9.96 1.46
C ALA A 385 10.15 -9.12 2.30
N GLY A 386 10.79 -9.75 3.26
CA GLY A 386 11.84 -9.14 4.09
C GLY A 386 13.17 -9.22 3.37
N THR A 387 13.89 -8.10 3.33
CA THR A 387 15.11 -7.95 2.52
C THR A 387 16.35 -7.72 3.38
N GLN A 388 17.51 -7.91 2.78
CA GLN A 388 18.82 -7.63 3.38
C GLN A 388 19.02 -6.14 3.71
N SER A 389 18.35 -5.21 3.03
CA SER A 389 18.44 -3.78 3.35
C SER A 389 17.62 -3.33 4.58
N GLY A 390 16.96 -4.26 5.29
CA GLY A 390 16.05 -3.95 6.39
C GLY A 390 14.68 -3.45 5.94
N THR A 391 14.31 -3.69 4.68
CA THR A 391 13.01 -3.31 4.13
C THR A 391 12.05 -4.49 4.05
N ILE A 392 10.75 -4.19 4.10
CA ILE A 392 9.67 -5.12 3.75
C ILE A 392 9.05 -4.62 2.45
N GLU A 393 9.19 -5.39 1.39
CA GLU A 393 8.48 -5.16 0.14
C GLU A 393 7.11 -5.82 0.18
N VAL A 394 6.08 -5.04 -0.15
CA VAL A 394 4.69 -5.48 -0.21
C VAL A 394 4.28 -5.58 -1.67
N TRP A 395 3.80 -6.74 -2.07
CA TRP A 395 3.37 -7.07 -3.43
C TRP A 395 1.89 -7.41 -3.45
N ASP A 396 1.17 -6.95 -4.47
CA ASP A 396 -0.20 -7.38 -4.72
C ASP A 396 -0.17 -8.69 -5.50
N LEU A 397 -0.84 -9.72 -5.00
CA LEU A 397 -0.80 -11.06 -5.60
C LEU A 397 -1.68 -11.22 -6.84
N GLU A 398 -2.63 -10.31 -7.06
CA GLU A 398 -3.50 -10.35 -8.23
C GLU A 398 -2.86 -9.59 -9.40
N THR A 399 -2.36 -8.37 -9.15
CA THR A 399 -1.71 -7.55 -10.19
C THR A 399 -0.22 -7.83 -10.35
N LEU A 400 0.38 -8.58 -9.41
CA LEU A 400 1.82 -8.88 -9.34
C LEU A 400 2.70 -7.63 -9.31
N SER A 401 2.16 -6.52 -8.82
CA SER A 401 2.83 -5.22 -8.78
C SER A 401 3.27 -4.87 -7.36
N PRO A 402 4.39 -4.12 -7.20
CA PRO A 402 4.78 -3.61 -5.89
C PRO A 402 3.75 -2.59 -5.40
N VAL A 403 3.29 -2.77 -4.16
CA VAL A 403 2.33 -1.87 -3.48
C VAL A 403 3.10 -0.79 -2.73
N ARG A 404 4.05 -1.19 -1.89
CA ARG A 404 4.88 -0.29 -1.09
C ARG A 404 6.16 -0.96 -0.62
N SER A 405 7.14 -0.14 -0.23
CA SER A 405 8.34 -0.57 0.51
C SER A 405 8.34 0.09 1.89
N ILE A 406 8.54 -0.71 2.93
CA ILE A 406 8.53 -0.27 4.32
C ILE A 406 9.93 -0.42 4.89
N ARG A 407 10.52 0.67 5.40
CA ARG A 407 11.80 0.59 6.12
C ARG A 407 11.53 0.11 7.55
N ALA A 408 11.56 -1.20 7.74
CA ALA A 408 11.17 -1.86 8.98
C ALA A 408 12.29 -1.89 10.02
N HIS A 409 13.51 -2.17 9.57
CA HIS A 409 14.69 -2.35 10.42
C HIS A 409 15.87 -1.52 9.90
N SER A 410 16.87 -1.30 10.76
CA SER A 410 18.12 -0.64 10.34
C SER A 410 19.13 -1.58 9.68
N ASP A 411 18.82 -2.88 9.66
CA ASP A 411 19.64 -4.00 9.22
C ASP A 411 18.70 -5.12 8.70
N ASP A 412 19.23 -6.23 8.18
CA ASP A 412 18.50 -7.35 7.55
C ASP A 412 17.16 -7.70 8.24
N VAL A 413 16.09 -7.89 7.46
CA VAL A 413 14.83 -8.48 7.95
C VAL A 413 14.96 -10.00 7.92
N LEU A 414 15.05 -10.63 9.09
CA LEU A 414 15.39 -12.06 9.22
C LEU A 414 14.16 -12.97 9.32
N CYS A 415 13.05 -12.46 9.88
CA CYS A 415 11.82 -13.24 9.99
C CYS A 415 10.59 -12.34 9.81
N LEU A 416 9.65 -12.79 8.99
CA LEU A 416 8.30 -12.26 8.90
C LEU A 416 7.29 -13.31 9.34
N SER A 417 6.30 -12.90 10.11
CA SER A 417 5.21 -13.78 10.53
C SER A 417 3.91 -13.01 10.66
N THR A 418 2.81 -13.65 10.29
CA THR A 418 1.48 -13.04 10.30
C THR A 418 0.57 -13.72 11.30
N LEU A 419 -0.16 -12.94 12.08
CA LEU A 419 -1.25 -13.43 12.92
C LEU A 419 -2.58 -13.08 12.26
N LYS A 420 -3.41 -14.08 11.97
CA LYS A 420 -4.78 -13.88 11.48
C LYS A 420 -5.66 -13.36 12.64
N GLY A 421 -6.62 -12.49 12.30
CA GLY A 421 -7.68 -12.08 13.22
C GLY A 421 -8.55 -13.27 13.63
N GLU A 422 -9.08 -13.25 14.86
CA GLU A 422 -10.00 -14.26 15.40
C GLU A 422 -11.40 -14.17 14.80
N GLU A 423 -11.83 -12.97 14.37
CA GLU A 423 -13.15 -12.75 13.79
C GLU A 423 -13.09 -12.40 12.29
N HIS A 424 -14.19 -12.73 11.58
CA HIS A 424 -14.48 -12.21 10.24
C HIS A 424 -14.74 -10.69 10.32
N GLY A 425 -13.70 -9.91 10.57
CA GLY A 425 -13.80 -8.54 11.07
C GLY A 425 -12.47 -7.89 11.43
N GLU A 426 -11.36 -8.62 11.31
CA GLU A 426 -10.08 -8.26 11.92
C GLU A 426 -8.91 -8.33 10.93
N SER A 427 -8.23 -7.20 10.75
CA SER A 427 -7.03 -7.09 9.93
C SER A 427 -5.91 -7.99 10.45
N SER A 428 -5.25 -8.71 9.55
CA SER A 428 -4.01 -9.43 9.83
C SER A 428 -2.97 -8.48 10.44
N VAL A 429 -2.28 -8.95 11.48
CA VAL A 429 -1.14 -8.26 12.08
C VAL A 429 0.13 -8.92 11.58
N LEU A 430 1.09 -8.11 11.14
CA LEU A 430 2.41 -8.55 10.69
C LEU A 430 3.44 -8.29 11.80
N PHE A 431 4.32 -9.26 12.02
CA PHE A 431 5.50 -9.14 12.85
C PHE A 431 6.74 -9.26 11.98
N SER A 432 7.75 -8.44 12.29
CA SER A 432 9.06 -8.50 11.65
C SER A 432 10.14 -8.53 12.70
N SER A 433 11.17 -9.37 12.54
CA SER A 433 12.37 -9.32 13.34
C SER A 433 13.59 -9.09 12.46
N GLY A 434 14.58 -8.36 13.00
CA GLY A 434 15.76 -7.96 12.24
C GLY A 434 17.08 -8.30 12.90
N ALA A 435 18.15 -8.20 12.10
CA ALA A 435 19.53 -8.29 12.56
C ALA A 435 19.89 -7.17 13.56
N ASP A 436 19.10 -6.10 13.62
CA ASP A 436 19.22 -5.05 14.63
C ASP A 436 18.77 -5.49 16.04
N GLY A 437 18.23 -6.71 16.19
CA GLY A 437 17.74 -7.27 17.46
C GLY A 437 16.35 -6.79 17.86
N TRP A 438 15.68 -6.01 17.01
CA TRP A 438 14.35 -5.48 17.26
C TRP A 438 13.27 -6.36 16.62
N VAL A 439 12.07 -6.26 17.20
CA VAL A 439 10.83 -6.76 16.61
C VAL A 439 9.88 -5.59 16.37
N GLY A 440 9.34 -5.51 15.17
CA GLY A 440 8.30 -4.56 14.76
C GLY A 440 6.94 -5.23 14.62
N VAL A 441 5.88 -4.45 14.85
CA VAL A 441 4.48 -4.85 14.66
C VAL A 441 3.83 -3.88 13.68
N TRP A 442 3.13 -4.42 12.70
CA TRP A 442 2.49 -3.67 11.64
C TRP A 442 1.03 -4.08 11.53
N ASP A 443 0.13 -3.11 11.42
CA ASP A 443 -1.29 -3.39 11.18
C ASP A 443 -1.55 -3.78 9.72
N GLY A 444 -2.82 -4.04 9.39
CA GLY A 444 -3.22 -4.38 8.02
C GLY A 444 -3.14 -3.23 7.01
N LYS A 445 -2.77 -2.01 7.44
CA LYS A 445 -2.40 -0.89 6.56
C LYS A 445 -0.89 -0.77 6.40
N PHE A 446 -0.15 -1.67 7.04
CA PHE A 446 1.30 -1.65 7.18
C PHE A 446 1.83 -0.43 7.93
N ALA A 447 1.01 0.17 8.79
CA ALA A 447 1.47 1.19 9.72
C ALA A 447 2.12 0.51 10.93
N GLY A 448 3.27 1.04 11.37
CA GLY A 448 3.97 0.54 12.55
C GLY A 448 3.17 0.85 13.81
N VAL A 449 2.63 -0.19 14.45
CA VAL A 449 1.83 -0.05 15.69
C VAL A 449 2.64 -0.26 16.96
N GLY A 450 3.80 -0.91 16.85
CA GLY A 450 4.69 -1.16 17.98
C GLY A 450 6.06 -1.64 17.56
N ARG A 451 7.04 -1.41 18.41
CA ARG A 451 8.42 -1.92 18.26
C ARG A 451 9.06 -2.09 19.63
N TRP A 452 9.82 -3.16 19.82
CA TRP A 452 10.61 -3.38 21.03
C TRP A 452 11.91 -4.13 20.72
N ARG A 453 12.90 -3.97 21.60
CA ARG A 453 14.16 -4.71 21.48
C ARG A 453 13.96 -6.08 22.08
N ALA A 454 13.91 -7.10 21.22
CA ALA A 454 13.69 -8.47 21.67
C ALA A 454 15.02 -9.10 22.11
N HIS A 455 16.11 -8.87 21.38
CA HIS A 455 17.40 -9.49 21.64
C HIS A 455 18.52 -8.45 21.69
N GLU A 456 19.57 -8.75 22.47
CA GLU A 456 20.78 -7.92 22.50
C GLU A 456 21.63 -8.14 21.24
N GLY A 457 21.60 -9.37 20.70
CA GLY A 457 22.09 -9.74 19.37
C GLY A 457 20.97 -9.80 18.32
N LEU A 458 21.16 -10.63 17.29
CA LEU A 458 20.22 -10.78 16.17
C LEU A 458 18.89 -11.38 16.67
N ALA A 459 17.76 -10.88 16.17
CA ALA A 459 16.46 -11.50 16.38
C ALA A 459 16.11 -12.39 15.16
N LEU A 460 16.46 -13.67 15.27
CA LEU A 460 16.50 -14.63 14.16
C LEU A 460 15.15 -15.29 13.86
N ALA A 461 14.33 -15.49 14.89
CA ALA A 461 13.01 -16.11 14.76
C ALA A 461 11.95 -15.30 15.52
N CYS A 462 10.74 -15.22 14.96
CA CYS A 462 9.61 -14.52 15.57
C CYS A 462 8.30 -15.22 15.21
N VAL A 463 7.64 -15.81 16.20
CA VAL A 463 6.37 -16.55 16.00
C VAL A 463 5.30 -16.00 16.93
N PRO A 464 4.24 -15.35 16.41
CA PRO A 464 3.06 -14.99 17.17
C PRO A 464 2.17 -16.22 17.38
N VAL A 465 1.57 -16.33 18.56
CA VAL A 465 0.82 -17.52 19.01
C VAL A 465 -0.32 -17.08 19.92
N ARG A 466 -1.44 -17.80 19.88
CA ARG A 466 -2.54 -17.61 20.83
C ARG A 466 -2.66 -18.82 21.74
N LEU A 467 -2.28 -18.66 23.02
CA LEU A 467 -2.36 -19.76 24.00
C LEU A 467 -3.64 -19.66 24.83
N GLY A 468 -4.37 -20.78 24.93
CA GLY A 468 -5.47 -20.95 25.90
C GLY A 468 -6.90 -21.09 25.36
N GLY A 469 -7.12 -21.39 24.08
CA GLY A 469 -8.46 -21.42 23.47
C GLY A 469 -8.99 -20.01 23.17
N GLY A 470 -10.23 -19.86 22.69
CA GLY A 470 -10.78 -18.55 22.29
C GLY A 470 -10.77 -17.53 23.44
N GLY A 471 -10.20 -16.34 23.20
CA GLY A 471 -9.89 -15.36 24.26
C GLY A 471 -8.57 -15.61 25.02
N GLY A 472 -7.75 -16.55 24.55
CA GLY A 472 -6.38 -16.76 25.00
C GLY A 472 -5.50 -15.51 24.80
N ARG A 473 -4.51 -15.32 25.69
CA ARG A 473 -3.60 -14.17 25.57
C ARG A 473 -2.70 -14.34 24.36
N MET A 474 -2.59 -13.28 23.55
CA MET A 474 -1.64 -13.24 22.46
C MET A 474 -0.22 -13.13 23.01
N ARG A 475 0.63 -14.04 22.54
CA ARG A 475 2.04 -14.10 22.85
C ARG A 475 2.86 -14.03 21.58
N VAL A 476 4.08 -13.51 21.71
CA VAL A 476 5.10 -13.63 20.67
C VAL A 476 6.28 -14.36 21.27
N VAL A 477 6.80 -15.37 20.57
CA VAL A 477 8.00 -16.09 20.95
C VAL A 477 9.11 -15.73 19.98
N THR A 478 10.26 -15.32 20.50
CA THR A 478 11.41 -14.88 19.70
C THR A 478 12.65 -15.68 20.05
N GLY A 479 13.44 -16.02 19.03
CA GLY A 479 14.75 -16.66 19.18
C GLY A 479 15.84 -15.72 18.69
N GLY A 480 16.99 -15.71 19.37
CA GLY A 480 18.07 -14.80 19.01
C GLY A 480 19.46 -15.40 19.11
N SER A 481 20.43 -14.62 18.64
CA SER A 481 21.86 -14.95 18.70
C SER A 481 22.49 -14.68 20.08
N ASP A 482 21.68 -14.27 21.06
CA ASP A 482 22.03 -14.10 22.47
C ASP A 482 21.69 -15.36 23.29
N ASP A 483 21.55 -16.50 22.61
CA ASP A 483 21.42 -17.85 23.17
C ASP A 483 20.15 -18.07 23.99
N VAL A 484 19.10 -17.29 23.71
CA VAL A 484 17.85 -17.35 24.46
C VAL A 484 16.63 -17.34 23.55
N VAL A 485 15.59 -18.05 24.01
CA VAL A 485 14.22 -17.88 23.54
C VAL A 485 13.49 -16.98 24.53
N LYS A 486 12.84 -15.93 24.04
CA LYS A 486 12.04 -15.00 24.87
C LYS A 486 10.58 -15.11 24.52
N ILE A 487 9.73 -15.12 25.56
CA ILE A 487 8.28 -15.16 25.43
C ILE A 487 7.74 -13.82 25.90
N TRP A 488 6.90 -13.21 25.07
CA TRP A 488 6.39 -11.85 25.23
C TRP A 488 4.87 -11.87 25.36
N ASP A 489 4.31 -11.28 26.42
CA ASP A 489 2.88 -11.16 26.66
C ASP A 489 2.36 -9.79 26.18
N PHE A 490 1.35 -9.79 25.31
CA PHE A 490 0.61 -8.57 24.98
C PHE A 490 -0.53 -8.38 25.98
N LEU A 491 -0.38 -7.42 26.89
CA LEU A 491 -1.39 -7.08 27.90
C LEU A 491 -2.50 -6.25 27.25
N GLY A 492 -3.51 -6.94 26.71
CA GLY A 492 -4.72 -6.34 26.17
C GLY A 492 -5.89 -7.32 26.28
N GLY A 493 -6.58 -7.29 27.41
CA GLY A 493 -7.80 -8.07 27.60
C GLY A 493 -9.01 -7.33 27.01
N MET A 494 -9.78 -8.03 26.19
CA MET A 494 -11.22 -7.77 26.05
C MET A 494 -11.85 -7.65 27.45
N GLY A 495 -12.61 -6.58 27.68
CA GLY A 495 -13.66 -6.49 28.69
C GLY A 495 -13.26 -6.68 30.17
N GLY A 496 -12.96 -5.58 30.85
CA GLY A 496 -12.98 -5.55 32.33
C GLY A 496 -12.60 -4.18 32.87
N SER A 497 -13.58 -3.43 33.37
CA SER A 497 -13.37 -2.14 34.04
C SER A 497 -12.33 -2.25 35.16
N PRO A 498 -11.43 -1.27 35.34
CA PRO A 498 -10.53 -1.25 36.49
C PRO A 498 -11.33 -1.03 37.78
N PRO A 499 -11.03 -1.73 38.90
CA PRO A 499 -11.63 -1.41 40.18
C PRO A 499 -11.10 -0.05 40.65
N GLY A 500 -12.03 0.84 40.98
CA GLY A 500 -11.72 2.18 41.46
C GLY A 500 -10.88 2.17 42.74
N ILE A 501 -9.96 3.12 42.79
CA ILE A 501 -9.21 3.51 43.97
C ILE A 501 -10.20 3.95 45.06
N GLY A 502 -10.23 3.20 46.17
CA GLY A 502 -10.86 3.57 47.42
C GLY A 502 -9.91 3.26 48.58
N SER A 503 -9.50 4.29 49.32
CA SER A 503 -8.54 4.19 50.42
C SER A 503 -9.13 3.55 51.68
N ALA A 504 -8.31 2.69 52.32
CA ALA A 504 -8.15 2.44 53.76
C ALA A 504 -9.34 1.95 54.61
N GLY A 505 -9.16 0.78 55.27
CA GLY A 505 -9.94 0.39 56.45
C GLY A 505 -9.93 -1.09 56.83
N SER A 506 -8.87 -1.52 57.53
CA SER A 506 -8.79 -2.59 58.56
C SER A 506 -9.77 -3.80 58.59
N SER A 507 -9.14 -5.00 58.54
CA SER A 507 -9.33 -6.18 59.42
C SER A 507 -10.71 -6.85 59.62
N GLY A 508 -10.74 -8.18 59.41
CA GLY A 508 -11.38 -9.12 60.35
C GLY A 508 -12.42 -10.08 59.81
N PHE A 509 -12.02 -11.35 59.67
CA PHE A 509 -12.78 -12.61 59.92
C PHE A 509 -14.27 -12.76 59.57
N GLY A 510 -14.59 -13.84 58.82
CA GLY A 510 -15.50 -14.88 59.34
C GLY A 510 -16.82 -15.18 58.61
N PHE A 511 -16.85 -16.35 57.97
CA PHE A 511 -17.95 -17.34 57.84
C PHE A 511 -19.26 -17.10 57.04
N ALA A 512 -19.57 -18.17 56.29
CA ALA A 512 -20.87 -18.81 56.02
C ALA A 512 -21.87 -18.20 55.02
N GLY A 513 -21.92 -18.86 53.85
CA GLY A 513 -23.08 -19.50 53.21
C GLY A 513 -24.45 -18.81 53.19
N THR A 514 -25.03 -18.69 51.99
CA THR A 514 -26.38 -19.20 51.63
C THR A 514 -26.76 -18.72 50.22
N SER A 515 -27.26 -19.63 49.38
CA SER A 515 -28.11 -19.29 48.23
C SER A 515 -29.49 -18.82 48.75
N PRO A 516 -30.22 -17.98 48.00
CA PRO A 516 -31.29 -18.54 47.17
C PRO A 516 -31.61 -17.78 45.86
N SER A 517 -32.35 -18.51 45.02
CA SER A 517 -33.13 -18.14 43.84
C SER A 517 -34.02 -16.89 43.94
N SER A 518 -34.20 -16.16 42.83
CA SER A 518 -35.48 -16.02 42.08
C SER A 518 -35.60 -14.68 41.31
N GLY A 519 -35.90 -14.77 40.01
CA GLY A 519 -37.02 -14.03 39.37
C GLY A 519 -36.86 -12.56 38.91
N ALA A 520 -37.06 -12.38 37.58
CA ALA A 520 -37.54 -11.19 36.84
C ALA A 520 -36.56 -10.01 36.65
N ALA A 521 -36.59 -9.19 35.60
CA ALA A 521 -37.08 -9.21 34.21
C ALA A 521 -36.59 -7.88 33.56
N PHE A 522 -36.57 -7.80 32.22
CA PHE A 522 -36.52 -6.57 31.40
C PHE A 522 -35.24 -5.69 31.38
N LEU A 523 -34.47 -5.76 30.29
CA LEU A 523 -34.45 -4.78 29.18
C LEU A 523 -33.32 -5.13 28.20
N ARG A 524 -33.67 -5.74 27.06
CA ARG A 524 -32.77 -5.88 25.90
C ARG A 524 -32.59 -4.49 25.28
N ARG A 525 -31.37 -3.94 25.34
CA ARG A 525 -30.88 -2.97 24.35
C ARG A 525 -30.04 -3.77 23.36
N SER A 526 -30.56 -3.96 22.16
CA SER A 526 -29.78 -4.38 21.00
C SER A 526 -29.04 -3.17 20.46
N THR A 527 -27.71 -3.21 20.47
CA THR A 527 -26.86 -2.34 19.65
C THR A 527 -26.08 -3.26 18.73
N SER A 528 -26.61 -3.45 17.52
CA SER A 528 -25.97 -4.13 16.41
C SER A 528 -25.04 -3.15 15.70
N ASN A 529 -23.72 -3.33 15.87
CA ASN A 529 -22.70 -2.68 15.04
C ASN A 529 -21.97 -3.78 14.28
N ALA A 530 -22.27 -3.90 12.99
CA ALA A 530 -21.66 -4.85 12.05
C ALA A 530 -20.44 -4.21 11.37
N SER A 531 -19.38 -4.98 11.12
CA SER A 531 -18.16 -4.42 10.53
C SER A 531 -17.25 -5.42 9.84
N ILE A 532 -17.22 -5.34 8.49
CA ILE A 532 -16.01 -5.43 7.66
C ILE A 532 -15.44 -6.87 7.49
N THR A 533 -14.79 -7.15 6.34
CA THR A 533 -13.98 -8.36 6.05
C THR A 533 -14.51 -9.71 6.57
N GLY A 534 -15.64 -10.17 6.03
CA GLY A 534 -16.07 -11.58 6.10
C GLY A 534 -17.49 -11.80 6.59
N LEU A 535 -18.47 -11.04 6.11
CA LEU A 535 -19.83 -11.56 6.21
C LEU A 535 -19.92 -12.77 5.26
N SER A 536 -20.37 -13.91 5.78
CA SER A 536 -21.22 -14.79 4.97
C SER A 536 -22.34 -13.90 4.44
N TYR A 537 -22.18 -13.45 3.19
CA TYR A 537 -23.09 -12.49 2.59
C TYR A 537 -24.42 -13.22 2.37
N PRO A 538 -25.56 -12.76 2.94
CA PRO A 538 -26.84 -13.09 2.33
C PRO A 538 -26.74 -12.59 0.89
N ASP A 539 -27.04 -13.45 -0.07
CA ASP A 539 -26.73 -13.19 -1.47
C ASP A 539 -27.29 -11.82 -1.89
N LEU A 540 -26.41 -10.88 -2.28
CA LEU A 540 -26.80 -9.54 -2.70
C LEU A 540 -27.78 -9.62 -3.88
N ARG A 541 -27.61 -10.62 -4.74
CA ARG A 541 -28.53 -10.89 -5.84
C ARG A 541 -29.92 -11.28 -5.34
N SER A 542 -30.00 -12.14 -4.32
CA SER A 542 -31.29 -12.52 -3.70
C SER A 542 -32.01 -11.33 -3.05
N SER A 543 -31.26 -10.43 -2.42
CA SER A 543 -31.79 -9.22 -1.78
C SER A 543 -32.18 -8.12 -2.80
N LEU A 544 -31.50 -8.06 -3.96
CA LEU A 544 -31.92 -7.19 -5.07
C LEU A 544 -33.29 -7.62 -5.60
N LEU A 545 -33.55 -8.93 -5.68
CA LEU A 545 -34.81 -9.49 -6.18
C LEU A 545 -35.99 -9.28 -5.22
N SER A 546 -35.78 -9.30 -3.90
CA SER A 546 -36.84 -9.11 -2.88
C SER A 546 -37.37 -7.67 -2.80
N SER A 547 -36.52 -6.69 -3.09
CA SER A 547 -36.84 -5.25 -3.02
C SER A 547 -37.88 -4.75 -4.05
N SER A 548 -38.34 -5.62 -4.97
CA SER A 548 -39.14 -5.22 -6.14
C SER A 548 -40.57 -5.80 -6.22
N SER A 549 -41.13 -6.31 -5.11
CA SER A 549 -42.52 -6.78 -5.11
C SER A 549 -43.54 -5.63 -5.08
N SER A 550 -44.46 -5.63 -6.05
CA SER A 550 -45.52 -4.62 -6.24
C SER A 550 -46.52 -4.57 -5.06
N PRO A 551 -47.07 -3.39 -4.70
CA PRO A 551 -48.05 -3.28 -3.62
C PRO A 551 -49.42 -3.76 -4.11
N SER A 552 -49.79 -4.99 -3.77
CA SER A 552 -51.16 -5.45 -3.93
C SER A 552 -51.74 -5.95 -2.61
N SER A 553 -52.89 -5.37 -2.27
CA SER A 553 -53.81 -5.68 -1.17
C SER A 553 -53.40 -5.27 0.25
N SER A 554 -54.35 -4.57 0.86
CA SER A 554 -54.36 -3.97 2.19
C SER A 554 -54.22 -5.00 3.32
N SER A 555 -53.10 -4.95 4.04
CA SER A 555 -53.09 -5.28 5.47
C SER A 555 -51.98 -4.49 6.19
N LEU A 556 -52.36 -3.84 7.30
CA LEU A 556 -51.47 -3.07 8.15
C LEU A 556 -50.55 -4.02 8.94
N THR A 557 -49.49 -4.51 8.29
CA THR A 557 -48.33 -5.11 8.95
C THR A 557 -47.11 -4.28 8.56
N ARG A 558 -46.38 -3.75 9.55
CA ARG A 558 -45.10 -3.05 9.34
C ARG A 558 -44.22 -3.89 8.41
N PRO A 559 -43.82 -3.42 7.22
CA PRO A 559 -42.85 -4.14 6.42
C PRO A 559 -41.54 -4.18 7.21
N SER A 560 -40.97 -5.36 7.36
CA SER A 560 -39.57 -5.53 7.73
C SER A 560 -38.74 -4.75 6.70
N GLN A 561 -38.13 -3.63 7.11
CA GLN A 561 -37.25 -2.84 6.26
C GLN A 561 -36.02 -3.68 5.94
N GLU A 562 -36.01 -4.36 4.79
CA GLU A 562 -34.77 -4.83 4.21
C GLU A 562 -33.90 -3.62 3.84
N PRO A 563 -32.60 -3.64 4.17
CA PRO A 563 -31.71 -2.53 3.85
C PRO A 563 -31.57 -2.39 2.32
N ASP A 564 -31.73 -1.18 1.81
CA ASP A 564 -31.44 -0.84 0.42
C ASP A 564 -29.96 -1.11 0.14
N ILE A 565 -29.68 -2.11 -0.71
CA ILE A 565 -28.33 -2.59 -1.03
C ILE A 565 -27.47 -1.45 -1.57
N LEU A 566 -28.04 -0.56 -2.38
CA LEU A 566 -27.32 0.58 -2.92
C LEU A 566 -26.77 1.45 -1.79
N LEU A 567 -27.59 1.72 -0.76
CA LEU A 567 -27.21 2.56 0.37
C LEU A 567 -26.22 1.87 1.31
N SER A 568 -26.43 0.59 1.63
CA SER A 568 -25.48 -0.15 2.49
C SER A 568 -24.12 -0.30 1.81
N THR A 569 -24.10 -0.56 0.50
CA THR A 569 -22.89 -0.71 -0.29
C THR A 569 -22.19 0.63 -0.48
N LEU A 570 -22.92 1.72 -0.74
CA LEU A 570 -22.35 3.06 -0.81
C LEU A 570 -21.75 3.49 0.54
N GLY A 571 -22.41 3.16 1.65
CA GLY A 571 -21.87 3.41 2.99
C GLY A 571 -20.53 2.73 3.22
N ARG A 572 -20.38 1.49 2.73
CA ARG A 572 -19.08 0.80 2.76
C ARG A 572 -18.07 1.41 1.79
N PHE A 573 -18.48 1.78 0.58
CA PHE A 573 -17.58 2.38 -0.40
C PHE A 573 -16.98 3.70 0.10
N ILE A 574 -17.80 4.54 0.74
CA ILE A 574 -17.38 5.83 1.33
C ILE A 574 -16.45 5.63 2.53
N SER A 575 -16.57 4.52 3.26
CA SER A 575 -15.70 4.25 4.41
C SER A 575 -14.23 3.98 4.07
N PHE A 576 -13.90 3.75 2.80
CA PHE A 576 -12.51 3.71 2.33
C PHE A 576 -12.00 5.12 2.09
N ARG A 577 -10.92 5.51 2.78
CA ARG A 577 -10.21 6.77 2.53
C ARG A 577 -9.31 6.60 1.31
N SER A 578 -9.92 6.44 0.14
CA SER A 578 -9.22 6.21 -1.12
C SER A 578 -8.62 7.51 -1.68
N VAL A 579 -7.77 8.17 -0.91
CA VAL A 579 -7.13 9.44 -1.29
C VAL A 579 -5.89 9.17 -2.14
N SER A 580 -5.97 9.42 -3.45
CA SER A 580 -4.87 9.13 -4.38
C SER A 580 -3.72 10.13 -4.32
N SER A 581 -3.95 11.32 -3.78
CA SER A 581 -2.94 12.39 -3.66
C SER A 581 -1.92 12.16 -2.54
N ASP A 582 -2.21 11.27 -1.58
CA ASP A 582 -1.32 10.96 -0.47
C ASP A 582 -0.98 9.46 -0.46
N GLU A 583 0.31 9.17 -0.57
CA GLU A 583 0.86 7.81 -0.58
C GLU A 583 0.58 7.05 0.72
N SER A 584 0.30 7.73 1.83
CA SER A 584 -0.07 7.10 3.09
C SER A 584 -1.37 6.28 2.98
N TYR A 585 -2.28 6.68 2.08
CA TYR A 585 -3.55 6.01 1.81
C TYR A 585 -3.50 4.99 0.67
N ARG A 586 -2.32 4.74 0.08
CA ARG A 586 -2.13 3.80 -1.04
C ARG A 586 -2.75 2.42 -0.77
N GLU A 587 -2.55 1.91 0.45
CA GLU A 587 -3.11 0.63 0.86
C GLU A 587 -4.64 0.68 0.99
N GLU A 588 -5.22 1.79 1.46
CA GLU A 588 -6.68 1.95 1.49
C GLU A 588 -7.27 2.04 0.08
N CYS A 589 -6.61 2.73 -0.85
CA CYS A 589 -6.99 2.76 -2.27
C CYS A 589 -7.00 1.34 -2.87
N ARG A 590 -5.95 0.56 -2.61
CA ARG A 590 -5.86 -0.83 -3.06
C ARG A 590 -6.95 -1.72 -2.45
N GLN A 591 -7.20 -1.60 -1.15
CA GLN A 591 -8.29 -2.32 -0.47
C GLN A 591 -9.65 -1.93 -1.02
N CYS A 592 -9.84 -0.65 -1.35
CA CYS A 592 -11.05 -0.14 -2.01
C CYS A 592 -11.27 -0.82 -3.37
N ALA A 593 -10.21 -0.93 -4.20
CA ALA A 593 -10.27 -1.60 -5.50
C ALA A 593 -10.61 -3.10 -5.38
N HIS A 594 -9.95 -3.82 -4.48
CA HIS A 594 -10.25 -5.24 -4.20
C HIS A 594 -11.68 -5.43 -3.68
N TRP A 595 -12.13 -4.56 -2.77
CA TRP A 595 -13.51 -4.59 -2.30
C TRP A 595 -14.51 -4.31 -3.42
N LEU A 596 -14.25 -3.32 -4.28
CA LEU A 596 -15.12 -2.99 -5.40
C LEU A 596 -15.18 -4.15 -6.41
N LYS A 597 -14.05 -4.78 -6.72
CA LYS A 597 -13.98 -6.01 -7.52
C LYS A 597 -14.91 -7.08 -6.93
N GLY A 598 -14.73 -7.43 -5.66
CA GLY A 598 -15.56 -8.45 -4.99
C GLY A 598 -17.05 -8.08 -4.94
N CYS A 599 -17.36 -6.79 -4.72
CA CYS A 599 -18.72 -6.28 -4.76
C CYS A 599 -19.36 -6.46 -6.14
N LEU A 600 -18.64 -6.13 -7.22
CA LEU A 600 -19.13 -6.27 -8.59
C LEU A 600 -19.28 -7.75 -8.99
N SER A 601 -18.40 -8.63 -8.52
CA SER A 601 -18.54 -10.08 -8.69
C SER A 601 -19.84 -10.60 -8.06
N GLN A 602 -20.14 -10.19 -6.83
CA GLN A 602 -21.38 -10.58 -6.13
C GLN A 602 -22.64 -10.05 -6.82
N LEU A 603 -22.53 -8.91 -7.52
CA LEU A 603 -23.61 -8.37 -8.35
C LEU A 603 -23.80 -9.14 -9.67
N GLY A 604 -22.91 -10.08 -9.99
CA GLY A 604 -23.00 -10.96 -11.17
C GLY A 604 -22.09 -10.57 -12.34
N ALA A 605 -21.09 -9.72 -12.11
CA ALA A 605 -20.09 -9.39 -13.13
C ALA A 605 -18.90 -10.38 -13.13
N GLU A 606 -18.30 -10.58 -14.30
CA GLU A 606 -16.94 -11.11 -14.43
C GLU A 606 -15.95 -9.98 -14.09
N THR A 607 -15.04 -10.16 -13.14
CA THR A 607 -14.19 -9.07 -12.65
C THR A 607 -12.70 -9.40 -12.62
N MET A 608 -11.86 -8.37 -12.73
CA MET A 608 -10.41 -8.46 -12.54
C MET A 608 -9.81 -7.10 -12.19
N LEU A 609 -8.63 -7.10 -11.60
CA LEU A 609 -7.80 -5.90 -11.50
C LEU A 609 -6.84 -5.78 -12.68
N ILE A 610 -6.72 -4.57 -13.23
CA ILE A 610 -5.70 -4.21 -14.22
C ILE A 610 -4.60 -3.45 -13.49
N PRO A 611 -3.32 -3.85 -13.63
CA PRO A 611 -2.21 -3.12 -13.04
C PRO A 611 -2.18 -1.66 -13.52
N GLY A 612 -2.04 -0.72 -12.58
CA GLY A 612 -1.82 0.68 -12.89
C GLY A 612 -0.39 0.95 -13.37
N ALA A 613 -0.03 2.23 -13.51
CA ALA A 613 1.38 2.61 -13.65
C ALA A 613 2.19 2.19 -12.41
N ASN A 614 3.52 2.19 -12.53
CA ASN A 614 4.40 1.78 -11.43
C ASN A 614 4.10 2.58 -10.14
N ARG A 615 3.88 1.86 -9.03
CA ARG A 615 3.48 2.41 -7.72
C ARG A 615 2.17 3.22 -7.73
N ARG A 616 1.28 2.97 -8.69
CA ARG A 616 -0.04 3.60 -8.80
C ARG A 616 -1.16 2.61 -8.51
N ASN A 617 -2.36 3.14 -8.27
CA ASN A 617 -3.53 2.37 -7.92
C ASN A 617 -4.01 1.53 -9.12
N PRO A 618 -4.50 0.29 -8.91
CA PRO A 618 -5.00 -0.56 -9.97
C PRO A 618 -6.37 -0.07 -10.49
N LEU A 619 -6.74 -0.51 -11.69
CA LEU A 619 -8.08 -0.29 -12.22
C LEU A 619 -8.94 -1.54 -11.98
N VAL A 620 -10.22 -1.34 -11.70
CA VAL A 620 -11.21 -2.42 -11.61
C VAL A 620 -11.91 -2.55 -12.97
N LEU A 621 -11.78 -3.72 -13.60
CA LEU A 621 -12.54 -4.09 -14.79
C LEU A 621 -13.63 -5.08 -14.40
N ALA A 622 -14.88 -4.77 -14.73
CA ALA A 622 -16.01 -5.66 -14.49
C ALA A 622 -16.92 -5.73 -15.72
N THR A 623 -17.35 -6.93 -16.11
CA THR A 623 -18.28 -7.14 -17.24
C THR A 623 -19.53 -7.86 -16.78
N PHE A 624 -20.67 -7.18 -16.83
CA PHE A 624 -21.98 -7.83 -16.77
C PHE A 624 -22.33 -8.36 -18.15
N ARG A 625 -22.33 -9.69 -18.31
CA ARG A 625 -22.65 -10.34 -19.59
C ARG A 625 -24.15 -10.29 -19.86
N GLY A 626 -24.53 -9.78 -21.03
CA GLY A 626 -25.92 -9.78 -21.46
C GLY A 626 -26.51 -11.18 -21.54
N ASN A 627 -27.81 -11.32 -21.29
CA ASN A 627 -28.56 -12.53 -21.54
C ASN A 627 -28.65 -12.80 -23.04
N ALA A 628 -28.75 -14.07 -23.41
CA ALA A 628 -28.97 -14.44 -24.82
C ALA A 628 -30.32 -13.85 -25.30
N ALA A 629 -30.31 -13.19 -26.47
CA ALA A 629 -31.51 -12.62 -27.05
C ALA A 629 -32.59 -13.70 -27.29
N PRO A 630 -33.88 -13.44 -27.00
CA PRO A 630 -34.94 -14.45 -26.94
C PRO A 630 -35.45 -14.92 -28.32
N GLY A 631 -34.56 -15.46 -29.15
CA GLY A 631 -34.84 -15.94 -30.50
C GLY A 631 -33.64 -16.02 -31.45
N GLY A 632 -32.41 -15.82 -30.96
CA GLY A 632 -31.20 -15.80 -31.79
C GLY A 632 -30.51 -17.15 -31.96
N GLU A 633 -31.17 -18.13 -32.58
CA GLU A 633 -30.44 -19.23 -33.23
C GLU A 633 -29.91 -18.71 -34.60
N GLY A 634 -28.59 -18.52 -34.71
CA GLY A 634 -27.91 -18.60 -36.03
C GLY A 634 -27.51 -17.31 -36.76
N GLY A 635 -27.45 -16.13 -36.11
CA GLY A 635 -26.91 -14.91 -36.73
C GLY A 635 -25.65 -14.41 -36.02
N GLY A 636 -24.47 -14.58 -36.61
CA GLY A 636 -23.16 -14.23 -36.03
C GLY A 636 -22.85 -12.74 -35.82
N ARG A 637 -23.79 -11.94 -35.30
CA ARG A 637 -23.58 -10.53 -34.98
C ARG A 637 -23.07 -10.40 -33.54
N ARG A 638 -21.93 -9.70 -33.37
CA ARG A 638 -21.32 -9.41 -32.06
C ARG A 638 -22.32 -8.71 -31.13
N ARG A 639 -22.38 -9.11 -29.86
CA ARG A 639 -23.17 -8.40 -28.84
C ARG A 639 -22.58 -7.01 -28.64
N LYS A 640 -23.44 -6.00 -28.56
CA LYS A 640 -23.01 -4.64 -28.25
C LYS A 640 -22.47 -4.56 -26.83
N ARG A 641 -21.54 -3.63 -26.59
CA ARG A 641 -20.92 -3.39 -25.29
C ARG A 641 -20.95 -1.90 -24.97
N CYS A 642 -21.50 -1.56 -23.81
CA CYS A 642 -21.52 -0.22 -23.25
C CYS A 642 -20.45 -0.17 -22.16
N LEU A 643 -19.44 0.68 -22.32
CA LEU A 643 -18.44 0.91 -21.29
C LEU A 643 -18.87 2.05 -20.39
N PHE A 644 -19.00 1.81 -19.09
CA PHE A 644 -19.07 2.85 -18.09
C PHE A 644 -17.67 3.14 -17.54
N TYR A 645 -17.28 4.41 -17.55
CA TYR A 645 -16.08 4.89 -16.88
C TYR A 645 -16.42 5.61 -15.57
N GLY A 646 -15.64 5.35 -14.52
CA GLY A 646 -15.67 6.08 -13.26
C GLY A 646 -14.34 6.00 -12.51
N HIS A 647 -14.27 6.61 -11.32
CA HIS A 647 -13.09 6.53 -10.46
C HIS A 647 -13.45 6.34 -8.98
N TYR A 648 -12.66 5.55 -8.26
CA TYR A 648 -12.90 5.25 -6.84
C TYR A 648 -12.04 6.09 -5.90
N ASP A 649 -11.02 6.76 -6.40
CA ASP A 649 -10.24 7.71 -5.62
C ASP A 649 -10.99 9.02 -5.40
N VAL A 650 -10.64 9.72 -4.32
CA VAL A 650 -11.30 10.95 -3.85
C VAL A 650 -10.27 11.96 -3.36
N VAL A 651 -10.64 13.24 -3.32
CA VAL A 651 -9.80 14.26 -2.64
C VAL A 651 -9.80 14.09 -1.11
N ASP A 652 -8.75 14.62 -0.48
CA ASP A 652 -8.64 14.73 0.98
C ASP A 652 -9.54 15.85 1.57
N ASP A 653 -9.91 15.73 2.84
CA ASP A 653 -10.84 16.63 3.55
C ASP A 653 -10.13 17.69 4.44
N GLU A 654 -8.80 17.64 4.59
CA GLU A 654 -8.04 18.53 5.51
C GLU A 654 -8.05 20.04 5.15
N SER A 655 -8.70 20.43 4.04
CA SER A 655 -8.85 21.85 3.66
C SER A 655 -9.71 22.69 4.64
N GLY A 656 -10.35 22.08 5.64
CA GLY A 656 -11.26 22.74 6.59
C GLY A 656 -10.72 23.11 7.97
N LEU A 657 -9.55 22.61 8.42
CA LEU A 657 -9.12 22.74 9.83
C LEU A 657 -8.04 23.79 10.10
N ALA A 658 -7.48 24.44 9.08
CA ALA A 658 -6.43 25.47 9.24
C ALA A 658 -6.96 26.92 9.22
N GLY A 659 -8.26 27.14 9.46
CA GLY A 659 -8.94 28.42 9.28
C GLY A 659 -9.68 28.94 10.50
N GLY A 660 -9.08 28.89 11.70
CA GLY A 660 -9.74 29.39 12.90
C GLY A 660 -8.81 29.53 14.10
N GLU A 661 -8.01 30.59 14.13
CA GLU A 661 -7.61 31.36 15.32
C GLU A 661 -6.46 32.33 14.97
N VAL A 662 -6.79 33.45 14.31
CA VAL A 662 -5.93 34.64 14.39
C VAL A 662 -6.35 35.40 15.65
N ASN A 663 -5.82 34.98 16.80
CA ASN A 663 -5.99 35.68 18.05
C ASN A 663 -5.29 37.05 17.98
N GLY A 664 -6.08 38.10 17.76
CA GLY A 664 -5.67 39.48 17.97
C GLY A 664 -5.24 39.70 19.41
N HIS A 665 -3.93 39.80 19.65
CA HIS A 665 -3.38 40.27 20.92
C HIS A 665 -3.11 41.77 20.84
N SER A 666 -4.10 42.53 21.29
CA SER A 666 -3.94 43.93 21.68
C SER A 666 -2.90 44.06 22.79
N HIS A 667 -1.96 44.97 22.59
CA HIS A 667 -0.99 45.42 23.59
C HIS A 667 -1.65 45.81 24.92
N GLY A 668 -1.32 45.07 25.98
CA GLY A 668 -1.54 45.46 27.37
C GLY A 668 -0.21 45.48 28.11
N GLN A 669 0.26 46.68 28.45
CA GLN A 669 1.43 46.92 29.29
C GLN A 669 1.22 46.29 30.68
N GLY A 670 2.22 45.55 31.17
CA GLY A 670 2.29 45.04 32.53
C GLY A 670 3.74 44.95 32.98
N HIS A 671 4.16 45.97 33.73
CA HIS A 671 5.43 46.02 34.44
C HIS A 671 5.55 44.88 35.46
N GLY A 672 6.73 44.25 35.54
CA GLY A 672 7.07 43.29 36.59
C GLY A 672 8.56 42.97 36.64
N HIS A 673 9.27 43.64 37.53
CA HIS A 673 10.69 43.51 37.85
C HIS A 673 11.15 42.10 38.22
N HIS A 674 12.36 41.72 37.78
CA HIS A 674 13.47 41.17 38.59
C HIS A 674 14.72 41.10 37.67
N GLN A 675 15.70 42.03 37.74
CA GLN A 675 16.90 42.01 38.61
C GLN A 675 17.57 40.64 38.74
N HIS A 676 18.89 40.46 38.68
CA HIS A 676 20.06 41.23 38.26
C HIS A 676 21.26 40.28 38.50
N GLY A 677 22.30 40.32 37.67
CA GLY A 677 23.64 39.82 38.00
C GLY A 677 24.30 39.10 36.82
N GLY A 678 25.37 39.57 36.18
CA GLY A 678 26.24 40.72 36.43
C GLY A 678 27.69 40.37 36.08
N GLN A 679 28.31 41.25 35.27
CA GLN A 679 29.77 41.51 35.13
C GLN A 679 30.66 40.47 34.38
N GLN A 680 31.72 40.82 33.63
CA GLN A 680 32.34 42.10 33.21
C GLN A 680 33.43 41.85 32.13
N GLY A 681 33.81 42.92 31.41
CA GLY A 681 35.08 43.10 30.67
C GLY A 681 34.88 43.41 29.18
N GLY A 682 34.91 44.67 28.67
CA GLY A 682 36.06 45.62 28.58
C GLY A 682 36.71 45.45 27.19
N MET A 683 36.95 46.42 26.29
CA MET A 683 37.33 47.84 26.36
C MET A 683 37.22 48.50 24.95
N LEU A 684 36.80 49.78 24.91
CA LEU A 684 37.42 50.98 24.26
C LEU A 684 38.02 50.87 22.83
N ARG A 685 37.85 51.83 21.89
CA ARG A 685 38.02 53.31 22.03
C ARG A 685 37.67 54.06 20.71
N SER A 686 36.98 55.22 20.84
CA SER A 686 37.20 56.56 20.19
C SER A 686 37.39 56.67 18.65
N SER A 687 36.95 57.68 17.89
CA SER A 687 36.60 59.11 18.09
C SER A 687 36.38 59.66 16.65
N LEU A 688 35.59 60.69 16.31
CA LEU A 688 35.83 62.13 16.56
C LEU A 688 34.75 62.96 15.82
N ASN A 689 34.71 64.24 16.14
CA ASN A 689 33.59 65.18 16.09
C ASN A 689 33.99 66.46 15.32
N GLY A 690 32.99 67.24 14.87
CA GLY A 690 33.07 68.69 14.57
C GLY A 690 33.44 69.06 13.12
N GLY A 691 32.83 70.04 12.44
CA GLY A 691 31.98 71.18 12.79
C GLY A 691 31.81 72.09 11.54
N PRO A 692 31.38 73.37 11.64
CA PRO A 692 29.98 73.75 11.39
C PRO A 692 29.76 75.03 10.51
N ARG A 693 28.47 75.43 10.39
CA ARG A 693 27.89 76.77 10.00
C ARG A 693 27.86 77.13 8.50
N ALA A 694 26.97 77.99 7.96
CA ALA A 694 25.64 78.55 8.27
C ALA A 694 25.28 79.59 7.16
N GLN A 695 23.99 80.00 7.10
CA GLN A 695 23.41 81.27 6.58
C GLN A 695 23.04 81.42 5.06
N VAL A 696 21.75 81.55 4.70
CA VAL A 696 20.85 82.75 4.55
C VAL A 696 21.13 83.55 3.25
N GLY A 697 20.21 83.92 2.35
CA GLY A 697 18.75 83.78 2.20
C GLY A 697 18.18 84.54 0.95
N SER A 698 16.84 84.57 0.81
CA SER A 698 15.95 85.34 -0.12
C SER A 698 15.82 84.83 -1.57
N ARG A 699 14.70 84.96 -2.34
CA ARG A 699 13.34 85.55 -2.20
C ARG A 699 12.45 85.08 -3.39
N ASP A 700 11.14 85.39 -3.33
CA ASP A 700 10.09 85.38 -4.39
C ASP A 700 9.43 84.02 -4.74
N GLY A 701 8.12 83.82 -4.93
CA GLY A 701 6.92 84.66 -4.87
C GLY A 701 5.69 83.84 -5.37
N SER A 702 4.49 84.05 -4.77
CA SER A 702 3.09 83.80 -5.24
C SER A 702 2.75 82.51 -6.04
N SER A 703 1.64 81.79 -5.92
CA SER A 703 0.26 81.88 -5.37
C SER A 703 -0.38 80.55 -5.88
N SER A 704 -1.24 79.80 -5.20
CA SER A 704 -2.59 80.08 -4.70
C SER A 704 -3.03 78.82 -3.91
N SER A 705 -3.27 78.90 -2.59
CA SER A 705 -4.59 79.02 -1.93
C SER A 705 -5.61 77.96 -2.39
N SER A 706 -6.25 77.17 -1.54
CA SER A 706 -6.75 77.50 -0.21
C SER A 706 -6.85 76.26 0.69
N SER A 707 -6.14 76.33 1.81
CA SER A 707 -6.49 75.72 3.10
C SER A 707 -7.83 76.23 3.63
N PHE A 708 -8.51 75.46 4.47
CA PHE A 708 -8.76 75.91 5.85
C PHE A 708 -9.05 74.70 6.75
N GLY A 709 -8.11 74.44 7.68
CA GLY A 709 -8.42 73.87 8.99
C GLY A 709 -9.31 74.83 9.77
N THR A 710 -9.75 74.62 10.99
CA THR A 710 -9.41 73.75 12.12
C THR A 710 -10.34 74.27 13.23
N HIS A 711 -10.60 73.48 14.27
CA HIS A 711 -10.87 73.87 15.67
C HIS A 711 -11.81 72.83 16.30
N THR A 712 -11.29 71.86 17.06
CA THR A 712 -11.11 71.89 18.53
C THR A 712 -12.39 72.17 19.31
N HIS A 713 -12.96 71.15 19.99
CA HIS A 713 -13.08 71.06 21.46
C HIS A 713 -14.18 70.06 21.93
N THR A 714 -13.75 69.15 22.83
CA THR A 714 -14.38 68.67 24.08
C THR A 714 -15.78 68.03 24.14
N ASN A 715 -15.77 66.89 24.84
CA ASN A 715 -16.85 66.15 25.51
C ASN A 715 -18.15 66.90 25.87
N GLY A 716 -19.27 66.22 25.64
CA GLY A 716 -20.57 66.57 26.23
C GLY A 716 -21.67 65.60 25.82
N THR A 717 -22.00 64.68 26.73
CA THR A 717 -23.17 63.80 26.75
C THR A 717 -24.48 64.54 26.43
N SER A 718 -25.32 64.01 25.53
CA SER A 718 -26.77 63.92 25.75
C SER A 718 -27.44 62.99 24.73
N SER A 719 -28.45 62.30 25.26
CA SER A 719 -29.39 61.37 24.66
C SER A 719 -30.12 61.87 23.41
N ASN A 720 -30.35 60.97 22.44
CA ASN A 720 -31.70 60.84 21.87
C ASN A 720 -31.93 59.47 21.24
N GLY A 721 -33.11 58.92 21.54
CA GLY A 721 -33.54 57.59 21.12
C GLY A 721 -33.90 57.50 19.63
N GLY A 722 -33.67 56.31 19.09
CA GLY A 722 -34.16 55.86 17.80
C GLY A 722 -34.51 54.38 17.93
N THR A 723 -35.75 54.05 17.63
CA THR A 723 -36.42 52.75 17.74
C THR A 723 -35.67 51.64 16.98
N ALA A 724 -35.36 50.54 17.68
CA ALA A 724 -34.78 49.34 17.11
C ALA A 724 -35.83 48.51 16.35
N SER A 725 -35.56 48.21 15.09
CA SER A 725 -36.17 47.09 14.36
C SER A 725 -35.64 45.76 14.91
N PRO A 726 -36.43 44.67 14.95
CA PRO A 726 -35.96 43.40 15.48
C PRO A 726 -34.86 42.82 14.57
N PRO A 727 -33.81 42.20 15.15
CA PRO A 727 -32.76 41.56 14.37
C PRO A 727 -33.36 40.40 13.57
N SER A 728 -32.97 40.32 12.29
CA SER A 728 -33.18 39.15 11.45
C SER A 728 -32.71 37.89 12.18
N PRO A 729 -33.41 36.74 12.04
CA PRO A 729 -32.96 35.51 12.66
C PRO A 729 -31.54 35.18 12.15
N PRO A 730 -30.64 34.69 13.01
CA PRO A 730 -29.30 34.33 12.60
C PRO A 730 -29.39 33.28 11.48
N THR A 731 -28.71 33.56 10.38
CA THR A 731 -28.41 32.55 9.36
C THR A 731 -27.80 31.35 10.08
N PRO A 732 -28.32 30.13 9.93
CA PRO A 732 -27.72 28.97 10.56
C PRO A 732 -26.29 28.85 10.05
N THR A 733 -25.32 29.01 10.95
CA THR A 733 -23.97 28.52 10.73
C THR A 733 -24.05 27.05 10.32
N PRO A 734 -23.36 26.60 9.25
CA PRO A 734 -23.35 25.19 8.91
C PRO A 734 -22.78 24.43 10.10
N ASN A 735 -23.59 23.59 10.71
CA ASN A 735 -23.16 22.71 11.77
C ASN A 735 -22.22 21.67 11.12
N PRO A 736 -20.93 21.57 11.51
CA PRO A 736 -20.05 20.52 11.01
C PRO A 736 -20.52 19.23 11.70
N SER A 737 -21.17 18.30 10.99
CA SER A 737 -21.75 17.16 11.71
C SER A 737 -21.84 15.83 10.97
N SER A 738 -21.14 15.66 9.85
CA SER A 738 -20.94 14.31 9.28
C SER A 738 -19.46 14.10 9.04
N GLU A 739 -18.90 13.11 9.72
CA GLU A 739 -17.59 12.57 9.42
C GLU A 739 -17.52 12.25 7.91
N PRO A 740 -16.54 12.77 7.15
CA PRO A 740 -16.49 12.64 5.69
C PRO A 740 -16.47 11.17 5.23
N TRP A 741 -15.96 10.27 6.06
CA TRP A 741 -15.80 8.86 5.78
C TRP A 741 -16.98 8.00 6.28
N VAL A 742 -18.05 8.62 6.76
CA VAL A 742 -19.26 7.92 7.23
C VAL A 742 -20.48 8.45 6.49
N LEU A 743 -21.06 7.61 5.64
CA LEU A 743 -22.25 7.98 4.89
C LEU A 743 -23.42 8.28 5.83
N THR A 744 -23.90 9.52 5.77
CA THR A 744 -24.98 9.99 6.63
C THR A 744 -26.13 10.56 5.81
N GLY A 745 -27.32 9.99 5.96
CA GLY A 745 -28.54 10.51 5.33
C GLY A 745 -29.14 11.67 6.12
N ARG A 746 -29.31 12.83 5.47
CA ARG A 746 -29.94 14.03 6.08
C ARG A 746 -30.64 14.88 5.02
N ASP A 747 -31.86 15.33 5.31
CA ASP A 747 -32.65 16.27 4.48
C ASP A 747 -32.84 15.82 3.00
N GLY A 748 -32.88 14.50 2.76
CA GLY A 748 -32.98 13.93 1.41
C GLY A 748 -31.64 13.82 0.66
N TYR A 749 -30.54 14.16 1.32
CA TYR A 749 -29.17 14.02 0.82
C TYR A 749 -28.41 12.93 1.57
N LEU A 750 -27.42 12.37 0.89
CA LEU A 750 -26.43 11.45 1.43
C LEU A 750 -25.11 12.21 1.51
N TYR A 751 -24.62 12.46 2.73
CA TYR A 751 -23.36 13.16 2.98
C TYR A 751 -22.22 12.16 3.12
N GLY A 752 -21.09 12.45 2.49
CA GLY A 752 -19.86 11.65 2.55
C GLY A 752 -18.91 12.02 1.41
N ARG A 753 -17.60 11.95 1.67
CA ARG A 753 -16.55 12.17 0.67
C ARG A 753 -16.64 11.12 -0.43
N GLY A 754 -16.73 11.58 -1.66
CA GLY A 754 -16.95 10.80 -2.86
C GLY A 754 -18.39 10.32 -3.09
N ALA A 755 -19.36 10.80 -2.30
CA ALA A 755 -20.77 10.46 -2.51
C ALA A 755 -21.26 10.89 -3.90
N SER A 756 -20.88 12.09 -4.34
CA SER A 756 -21.16 12.56 -5.70
C SER A 756 -19.98 12.34 -6.65
N ASP A 757 -18.75 12.31 -6.14
CA ASP A 757 -17.51 12.31 -6.93
C ASP A 757 -16.53 11.20 -6.51
N ASN A 758 -16.64 9.96 -7.00
CA ASN A 758 -17.56 9.44 -8.01
C ASN A 758 -18.20 8.09 -7.59
N LYS A 759 -18.15 7.76 -6.28
CA LYS A 759 -18.55 6.44 -5.74
C LYS A 759 -20.05 6.17 -5.88
N GLY A 760 -20.90 7.18 -5.69
CA GLY A 760 -22.34 7.07 -5.88
C GLY A 760 -22.73 6.67 -7.32
N PRO A 761 -22.35 7.47 -8.33
CA PRO A 761 -22.59 7.16 -9.74
C PRO A 761 -22.10 5.77 -10.18
N ILE A 762 -20.91 5.33 -9.75
CA ILE A 762 -20.39 3.98 -10.04
C ILE A 762 -21.39 2.91 -9.58
N LEU A 763 -21.84 2.99 -8.32
CA LEU A 763 -22.77 2.00 -7.78
C LEU A 763 -24.16 2.09 -8.42
N ALA A 764 -24.62 3.29 -8.79
CA ALA A 764 -25.89 3.44 -9.50
C ALA A 764 -25.88 2.67 -10.83
N VAL A 765 -24.78 2.76 -11.60
CA VAL A 765 -24.62 2.04 -12.86
C VAL A 765 -24.49 0.53 -12.64
N ALA A 766 -23.66 0.12 -11.68
CA ALA A 766 -23.48 -1.29 -11.33
C ALA A 766 -24.81 -1.95 -10.91
N CYS A 767 -25.58 -1.28 -10.04
CA CYS A 767 -26.89 -1.77 -9.62
C CYS A 767 -27.90 -1.82 -10.77
N ALA A 768 -27.91 -0.83 -11.69
CA ALA A 768 -28.77 -0.88 -12.87
C ALA A 768 -28.47 -2.12 -13.74
N ALA A 769 -27.20 -2.38 -14.03
CA ALA A 769 -26.78 -3.53 -14.81
C ALA A 769 -27.13 -4.86 -14.10
N ALA A 770 -26.86 -4.94 -12.80
CA ALA A 770 -27.15 -6.11 -11.98
C ALA A 770 -28.65 -6.43 -11.90
N GLU A 771 -29.51 -5.41 -11.74
CA GLU A 771 -30.96 -5.56 -11.71
C GLU A 771 -31.49 -6.08 -13.06
N MET A 772 -31.05 -5.47 -14.18
CA MET A 772 -31.43 -5.92 -15.52
C MET A 772 -30.95 -7.35 -15.79
N LEU A 773 -29.72 -7.69 -15.37
CA LEU A 773 -29.17 -9.04 -15.50
C LEU A 773 -30.01 -10.05 -14.71
N ALA A 774 -30.35 -9.74 -13.47
CA ALA A 774 -31.14 -10.60 -12.60
C ALA A 774 -32.57 -10.84 -13.14
N ARG A 775 -33.16 -9.83 -13.79
CA ARG A 775 -34.49 -9.91 -14.44
C ARG A 775 -34.47 -10.52 -15.84
N ARG A 776 -33.28 -10.86 -16.37
CA ARG A 776 -33.08 -11.31 -17.76
C ARG A 776 -33.45 -10.27 -18.82
N GLU A 777 -33.38 -8.99 -18.46
CA GLU A 777 -33.69 -7.83 -19.32
C GLU A 777 -32.43 -7.22 -19.96
N LEU A 778 -31.24 -7.57 -19.46
CA LEU A 778 -29.98 -7.10 -20.03
C LEU A 778 -29.64 -7.85 -21.32
N GLU A 779 -29.76 -7.21 -22.50
CA GLU A 779 -29.48 -7.83 -23.81
C GLU A 779 -28.05 -7.57 -24.34
N MET A 780 -27.30 -6.69 -23.67
CA MET A 780 -25.96 -6.27 -24.08
C MET A 780 -24.95 -6.48 -22.95
N ASP A 781 -23.64 -6.41 -23.26
CA ASP A 781 -22.64 -6.40 -22.21
C ASP A 781 -22.47 -4.98 -21.63
N VAL A 782 -22.37 -4.87 -20.31
CA VAL A 782 -22.02 -3.62 -19.62
C VAL A 782 -20.65 -3.80 -18.99
N VAL A 783 -19.69 -2.99 -19.43
CA VAL A 783 -18.29 -3.05 -18.98
C VAL A 783 -18.05 -1.86 -18.07
N LEU A 784 -17.72 -2.07 -16.80
CA LEU A 784 -17.27 -1.01 -15.90
C LEU A 784 -15.74 -1.00 -15.92
N LEU A 785 -15.17 0.17 -16.22
CA LEU A 785 -13.75 0.46 -16.09
C LEU A 785 -13.60 1.57 -15.05
N VAL A 786 -13.15 1.21 -13.84
CA VAL A 786 -13.07 2.13 -12.70
C VAL A 786 -11.62 2.31 -12.29
N GLU A 787 -11.08 3.54 -12.40
CA GLU A 787 -9.70 3.84 -12.00
C GLU A 787 -9.57 4.41 -10.59
N GLY A 788 -8.33 4.59 -10.12
CA GLY A 788 -8.02 5.12 -8.79
C GLY A 788 -7.00 6.26 -8.78
N GLU A 789 -6.86 6.99 -9.88
CA GLU A 789 -5.90 8.09 -10.01
C GLU A 789 -6.51 9.35 -10.69
N GLU A 790 -7.83 9.45 -10.82
CA GLU A 790 -8.48 10.55 -11.55
C GLU A 790 -8.18 11.91 -10.90
N GLU A 791 -8.24 11.95 -9.56
CA GLU A 791 -8.04 13.16 -8.73
C GLU A 791 -6.58 13.67 -8.77
N VAL A 792 -5.68 12.85 -9.33
CA VAL A 792 -4.26 13.16 -9.56
C VAL A 792 -3.88 13.10 -11.04
N GLY A 793 -4.87 13.19 -11.93
CA GLY A 793 -4.69 13.36 -13.38
C GLY A 793 -4.64 12.06 -14.19
N SER A 794 -5.28 10.99 -13.72
CA SER A 794 -5.41 9.69 -14.40
C SER A 794 -4.05 9.11 -14.86
N VAL A 795 -3.04 9.21 -14.00
CA VAL A 795 -1.66 8.86 -14.34
C VAL A 795 -1.55 7.38 -14.72
N GLY A 796 -1.20 7.10 -15.97
CA GLY A 796 -1.03 5.75 -16.50
C GLY A 796 -2.29 5.11 -17.08
N LEU A 797 -3.45 5.77 -17.05
CA LEU A 797 -4.71 5.25 -17.58
C LEU A 797 -4.57 4.79 -19.04
N ALA A 798 -3.99 5.63 -19.90
CA ALA A 798 -3.86 5.31 -21.33
C ALA A 798 -3.01 4.05 -21.58
N GLU A 799 -1.94 3.87 -20.81
CA GLU A 799 -1.08 2.69 -20.91
C GLU A 799 -1.79 1.45 -20.40
N ALA A 800 -2.50 1.54 -19.27
CA ALA A 800 -3.28 0.45 -18.71
C ALA A 800 -4.38 -0.01 -19.68
N VAL A 801 -5.14 0.93 -20.28
CA VAL A 801 -6.18 0.64 -21.28
C VAL A 801 -5.58 -0.03 -22.52
N ARG A 802 -4.44 0.45 -23.02
CA ARG A 802 -3.76 -0.17 -24.17
C ARG A 802 -3.30 -1.60 -23.88
N LYS A 803 -2.71 -1.84 -22.70
CA LYS A 803 -2.27 -3.18 -22.27
C LYS A 803 -3.46 -4.13 -22.06
N ALA A 804 -4.57 -3.62 -21.52
CA ALA A 804 -5.76 -4.39 -21.22
C ALA A 804 -6.80 -4.44 -22.37
N ARG A 805 -6.44 -3.98 -23.57
CA ARG A 805 -7.38 -3.83 -24.69
C ARG A 805 -8.07 -5.14 -25.07
N GLY A 806 -7.36 -6.27 -24.94
CA GLY A 806 -7.92 -7.61 -25.19
C GLY A 806 -9.02 -7.97 -24.20
N GLN A 807 -8.83 -7.64 -22.92
CA GLN A 807 -9.77 -7.91 -21.83
C GLN A 807 -10.96 -6.95 -21.85
N ILE A 808 -10.72 -5.66 -22.16
CA ILE A 808 -11.77 -4.65 -22.32
C ILE A 808 -12.66 -5.01 -23.52
N GLY A 809 -12.04 -5.43 -24.64
CA GLY A 809 -12.70 -5.79 -25.89
C GLY A 809 -13.30 -4.58 -26.64
N GLU A 810 -14.01 -4.85 -27.73
CA GLU A 810 -14.60 -3.81 -28.58
C GLU A 810 -15.82 -3.14 -27.90
N ILE A 811 -15.80 -1.81 -27.83
CA ILE A 811 -16.84 -0.99 -27.18
C ILE A 811 -17.65 -0.25 -28.25
N ASP A 812 -18.98 -0.19 -28.09
CA ASP A 812 -19.89 0.49 -29.03
C ASP A 812 -20.27 1.91 -28.56
N VAL A 813 -20.30 2.13 -27.23
CA VAL A 813 -20.57 3.42 -26.62
C VAL A 813 -19.92 3.51 -25.25
N ILE A 814 -19.43 4.70 -24.90
CA ILE A 814 -18.89 5.01 -23.58
C ILE A 814 -19.91 5.87 -22.83
N LEU A 815 -20.30 5.46 -21.63
CA LEU A 815 -21.12 6.23 -20.70
C LEU A 815 -20.22 6.77 -19.59
N LEU A 816 -20.30 8.06 -19.33
CA LEU A 816 -19.63 8.70 -18.21
C LEU A 816 -20.65 9.39 -17.30
N SER A 817 -20.47 9.27 -15.99
CA SER A 817 -21.30 9.97 -15.01
C SER A 817 -20.47 10.57 -13.88
N ASN A 818 -19.70 11.60 -14.20
CA ASN A 818 -18.93 12.40 -13.25
C ASN A 818 -19.07 13.91 -13.48
N SER A 819 -20.29 14.44 -13.38
CA SER A 819 -20.54 15.88 -13.46
C SER A 819 -21.87 16.27 -12.83
N TYR A 820 -22.17 17.58 -12.89
CA TYR A 820 -23.20 18.20 -12.07
C TYR A 820 -24.23 18.93 -12.92
N TRP A 821 -25.46 19.00 -12.43
CA TRP A 821 -26.46 19.89 -12.99
C TRP A 821 -26.05 21.34 -12.74
N LEU A 822 -26.46 22.24 -13.64
CA LEU A 822 -26.21 23.67 -13.47
C LEU A 822 -26.95 24.26 -12.26
N GLY A 823 -28.02 23.61 -11.81
CA GLY A 823 -28.83 24.02 -10.67
C GLY A 823 -29.41 22.81 -9.94
N GLU A 824 -30.49 23.04 -9.20
CA GLU A 824 -31.02 22.04 -8.27
C GLU A 824 -32.23 21.23 -8.80
N GLU A 825 -32.96 21.74 -9.79
CA GLU A 825 -34.25 21.15 -10.15
C GLU A 825 -34.29 20.58 -11.57
N THR A 826 -33.61 21.22 -12.53
CA THR A 826 -33.73 20.86 -13.94
C THR A 826 -32.60 19.90 -14.35
N PRO A 827 -32.93 18.72 -14.92
CA PRO A 827 -31.95 17.74 -15.33
C PRO A 827 -31.12 18.24 -16.51
N CYS A 828 -29.87 17.83 -16.53
CA CYS A 828 -28.91 18.23 -17.55
C CYS A 828 -28.38 17.02 -18.32
N ILE A 829 -27.85 17.27 -19.52
CA ILE A 829 -26.98 16.36 -20.25
C ILE A 829 -25.71 17.12 -20.62
N THR A 830 -24.55 16.55 -20.32
CA THR A 830 -23.26 17.23 -20.55
C THR A 830 -22.77 16.93 -21.96
N MET A 831 -22.62 17.97 -22.77
CA MET A 831 -22.26 17.86 -24.19
C MET A 831 -20.83 18.33 -24.48
N GLY A 832 -20.09 18.80 -23.48
CA GLY A 832 -18.70 19.17 -23.66
C GLY A 832 -17.98 19.48 -22.36
N LEU A 833 -16.68 19.19 -22.37
CA LEU A 833 -15.75 19.42 -21.26
C LEU A 833 -14.53 20.14 -21.81
N ARG A 834 -13.92 21.00 -20.99
CA ARG A 834 -12.64 21.60 -21.35
C ARG A 834 -11.52 20.59 -21.22
N GLY A 835 -10.44 20.82 -21.95
CA GLY A 835 -9.16 20.18 -21.65
C GLY A 835 -8.41 20.98 -20.58
N VAL A 836 -7.34 20.41 -20.04
CA VAL A 836 -6.49 21.08 -19.06
C VAL A 836 -5.02 20.72 -19.26
N ILE A 837 -4.17 21.72 -19.11
CA ILE A 837 -2.72 21.57 -18.99
C ILE A 837 -2.34 22.13 -17.62
N HIS A 838 -1.83 21.28 -16.74
CA HIS A 838 -1.25 21.69 -15.47
C HIS A 838 0.27 21.77 -15.59
N ALA A 839 0.85 22.88 -15.16
CA ALA A 839 2.29 23.09 -15.24
C ALA A 839 2.85 23.80 -14.02
N THR A 840 4.09 23.46 -13.70
CA THR A 840 4.91 24.12 -12.70
C THR A 840 6.05 24.88 -13.39
N ILE A 841 6.16 26.19 -13.14
CA ILE A 841 7.32 27.00 -13.54
C ILE A 841 8.24 27.12 -12.33
N GLU A 842 9.51 26.76 -12.48
CA GLU A 842 10.54 26.84 -11.45
C GLU A 842 11.61 27.86 -11.86
N ILE A 843 11.98 28.77 -10.96
CA ILE A 843 13.14 29.67 -11.13
C ILE A 843 14.08 29.50 -9.95
N CYS A 844 15.33 29.12 -10.24
CA CYS A 844 16.41 28.94 -9.28
C CYS A 844 17.50 30.00 -9.46
N GLY A 845 17.93 30.62 -8.36
CA GLY A 845 19.02 31.59 -8.34
C GLY A 845 20.21 31.13 -7.49
N PRO A 846 20.46 31.75 -6.31
CA PRO A 846 21.60 31.42 -5.45
C PRO A 846 21.49 29.99 -4.88
N ASP A 847 22.60 29.42 -4.43
CA ASP A 847 22.64 28.04 -3.89
C ASP A 847 21.82 27.87 -2.60
N LYS A 848 21.54 28.97 -1.90
CA LYS A 848 20.75 28.97 -0.65
C LYS A 848 19.99 30.27 -0.50
N ASP A 849 18.99 30.26 0.36
CA ASP A 849 18.27 31.44 0.79
C ASP A 849 19.22 32.46 1.45
N VAL A 850 18.98 33.74 1.17
CA VAL A 850 19.86 34.81 1.64
C VAL A 850 19.06 35.95 2.27
N HIS A 851 19.66 36.62 3.25
CA HIS A 851 18.99 37.70 3.96
C HIS A 851 18.81 38.92 3.04
N SER A 852 17.56 39.36 2.82
CA SER A 852 17.24 40.43 1.88
C SER A 852 17.86 41.77 2.27
N GLY A 853 17.99 42.07 3.56
CA GLY A 853 18.69 43.27 4.02
C GLY A 853 20.21 43.28 3.81
N VAL A 854 20.84 42.10 3.64
CA VAL A 854 22.30 41.98 3.47
C VAL A 854 22.67 41.90 1.98
N GLN A 855 21.86 41.17 1.21
CA GLN A 855 22.14 40.89 -0.21
C GLN A 855 21.16 41.56 -1.18
N GLY A 856 20.16 42.28 -0.68
CA GLY A 856 19.18 43.01 -1.48
C GLY A 856 19.85 44.04 -2.39
N GLY A 857 19.50 43.99 -3.67
CA GLY A 857 20.10 44.83 -4.71
C GLY A 857 21.46 44.36 -5.23
N ALA A 858 22.11 43.37 -4.61
CA ALA A 858 23.36 42.78 -5.10
C ALA A 858 23.13 41.55 -6.00
N LEU A 859 21.99 40.88 -5.85
CA LEU A 859 21.62 39.67 -6.60
C LEU A 859 20.42 39.91 -7.52
N ARG A 860 20.33 39.12 -8.59
CA ARG A 860 19.09 38.96 -9.36
C ARG A 860 18.18 38.00 -8.62
N GLU A 861 17.06 38.50 -8.10
CA GLU A 861 16.20 37.74 -7.21
C GLU A 861 15.24 36.83 -8.00
N PRO A 862 15.18 35.51 -7.73
CA PRO A 862 14.27 34.59 -8.40
C PRO A 862 12.79 35.00 -8.33
N MET A 863 12.36 35.59 -7.22
CA MET A 863 10.99 36.06 -7.03
C MET A 863 10.63 37.22 -7.96
N ILE A 864 11.56 38.15 -8.20
CA ILE A 864 11.33 39.27 -9.12
C ILE A 864 11.19 38.74 -10.55
N ASP A 865 12.05 37.80 -10.95
CA ASP A 865 11.99 37.18 -12.26
C ASP A 865 10.68 36.39 -12.44
N MET A 866 10.23 35.66 -11.41
CA MET A 866 8.96 34.93 -11.44
C MET A 866 7.77 35.87 -11.62
N VAL A 867 7.68 36.95 -10.83
CA VAL A 867 6.57 37.92 -10.95
C VAL A 867 6.54 38.57 -12.34
N ARG A 868 7.72 38.92 -12.88
CA ARG A 868 7.82 39.47 -14.23
C ARG A 868 7.41 38.46 -15.29
N LEU A 869 7.87 37.23 -15.18
CA LEU A 869 7.52 36.15 -16.10
C LEU A 869 6.01 35.85 -16.07
N LEU A 870 5.41 35.74 -14.89
CA LEU A 870 3.96 35.49 -14.78
C LEU A 870 3.13 36.62 -15.38
N SER A 871 3.61 37.88 -15.29
CA SER A 871 2.94 39.02 -15.92
C SER A 871 2.93 38.98 -17.46
N THR A 872 3.75 38.12 -18.08
CA THR A 872 3.75 37.93 -19.55
C THR A 872 2.83 36.79 -20.00
N LEU A 873 2.22 36.05 -19.07
CA LEU A 873 1.29 34.96 -19.39
C LEU A 873 -0.14 35.47 -19.62
N SER A 874 -0.54 36.51 -18.89
CA SER A 874 -1.88 37.10 -19.00
C SER A 874 -1.87 38.58 -18.60
N ASN A 875 -2.74 39.37 -19.22
CA ASN A 875 -3.01 40.77 -18.83
C ASN A 875 -4.20 40.91 -17.86
N GLY A 876 -4.77 39.81 -17.38
CA GLY A 876 -5.95 39.77 -16.51
C GLY A 876 -7.26 39.43 -17.24
N ASP A 877 -7.37 39.81 -18.52
CA ASP A 877 -8.55 39.54 -19.35
C ASP A 877 -8.28 38.46 -20.42
N GLU A 878 -7.04 38.38 -20.90
CA GLU A 878 -6.60 37.51 -21.99
C GLU A 878 -5.28 36.80 -21.68
N VAL A 879 -5.05 35.68 -22.36
CA VAL A 879 -3.82 34.91 -22.33
C VAL A 879 -2.89 35.44 -23.42
N LEU A 880 -1.65 35.76 -23.06
CA LEU A 880 -0.69 36.45 -23.94
C LEU A 880 0.29 35.49 -24.65
N ILE A 881 0.03 34.19 -24.59
CA ILE A 881 0.83 33.18 -25.30
C ILE A 881 0.58 33.35 -26.81
N PRO A 882 1.62 33.40 -27.66
CA PRO A 882 1.46 33.55 -29.10
C PRO A 882 0.55 32.48 -29.71
N ASN A 883 -0.33 32.90 -30.62
CA ASN A 883 -1.26 32.04 -31.37
C ASN A 883 -2.22 31.21 -30.49
N PHE A 884 -2.39 31.58 -29.21
CA PHE A 884 -3.19 30.80 -28.25
C PHE A 884 -4.68 30.70 -28.62
N TYR A 885 -5.21 31.70 -29.31
CA TYR A 885 -6.63 31.76 -29.71
C TYR A 885 -6.89 31.31 -31.15
N ASP A 886 -5.85 31.02 -31.94
CA ASP A 886 -5.98 30.77 -33.39
C ASP A 886 -6.85 29.56 -33.71
N ALA A 887 -6.77 28.53 -32.87
CA ALA A 887 -7.54 27.30 -33.01
C ALA A 887 -8.90 27.36 -32.30
N VAL A 888 -9.25 28.46 -31.62
CA VAL A 888 -10.51 28.54 -30.85
C VAL A 888 -11.71 28.61 -31.79
N ARG A 889 -12.59 27.62 -31.68
CA ARG A 889 -13.83 27.57 -32.46
C ARG A 889 -14.73 28.79 -32.20
N PRO A 890 -15.22 29.47 -33.24
CA PRO A 890 -16.26 30.50 -33.10
C PRO A 890 -17.56 29.92 -32.52
N VAL A 891 -18.20 30.66 -31.60
CA VAL A 891 -19.48 30.25 -31.00
C VAL A 891 -20.59 30.33 -32.06
N SER A 892 -21.32 29.24 -32.26
CA SER A 892 -22.40 29.17 -33.23
C SER A 892 -23.63 29.96 -32.80
N THR A 893 -24.46 30.39 -33.76
CA THR A 893 -25.75 31.06 -33.44
C THR A 893 -26.70 30.16 -32.65
N GLN A 894 -26.63 28.84 -32.86
CA GLN A 894 -27.39 27.86 -32.10
C GLN A 894 -26.93 27.82 -30.64
N ASP A 895 -25.62 27.75 -30.40
CA ASP A 895 -25.05 27.78 -29.04
C ASP A 895 -25.38 29.10 -28.33
N LEU A 896 -25.28 30.24 -29.02
CA LEU A 896 -25.65 31.56 -28.45
C LEU A 896 -27.11 31.59 -27.99
N SER A 897 -28.03 31.09 -28.82
CA SER A 897 -29.45 31.01 -28.49
C SER A 897 -29.71 30.08 -27.31
N ALA A 898 -29.07 28.90 -27.30
CA ALA A 898 -29.18 27.94 -26.21
C ALA A 898 -28.68 28.53 -24.88
N PHE A 899 -27.49 29.14 -24.86
CA PHE A 899 -26.92 29.75 -23.66
C PHE A 899 -27.73 30.95 -23.17
N ALA A 900 -28.30 31.76 -24.07
CA ALA A 900 -29.21 32.83 -23.70
C ALA A 900 -30.50 32.30 -23.05
N SER A 901 -31.03 31.18 -23.55
CA SER A 901 -32.19 30.51 -22.96
C SER A 901 -31.88 29.98 -21.56
N ILE A 902 -30.73 29.33 -21.38
CA ILE A 902 -30.25 28.84 -20.08
C ILE A 902 -30.09 29.99 -19.09
N ALA A 903 -29.40 31.07 -19.48
CA ALA A 903 -29.19 32.25 -18.63
C ALA A 903 -30.49 32.99 -18.25
N SER A 904 -31.53 32.89 -19.08
CA SER A 904 -32.83 33.52 -18.84
C SER A 904 -33.79 32.65 -18.02
N SER A 905 -33.44 31.38 -17.77
CA SER A 905 -34.29 30.42 -17.07
C SER A 905 -34.34 30.68 -15.55
N LYS A 906 -35.37 30.16 -14.86
CA LYS A 906 -35.55 30.30 -13.39
C LYS A 906 -34.47 29.61 -12.55
N MET A 907 -33.49 28.98 -13.20
CA MET A 907 -32.44 28.15 -12.60
C MET A 907 -31.52 28.93 -11.63
N ASP A 908 -31.47 30.26 -11.74
CA ASP A 908 -30.52 31.14 -11.02
C ASP A 908 -31.08 31.85 -9.77
N GLN A 909 -32.33 31.58 -9.33
CA GLN A 909 -32.98 32.39 -8.28
C GLN A 909 -32.58 32.06 -6.82
N ARG A 910 -31.79 31.01 -6.56
CA ARG A 910 -31.37 30.61 -5.19
C ARG A 910 -29.86 30.60 -4.94
N SER A 911 -29.06 30.97 -5.95
CA SER A 911 -27.60 31.10 -5.84
C SER A 911 -27.20 32.37 -5.06
N PRO A 912 -26.06 32.39 -4.34
CA PRO A 912 -25.60 33.58 -3.62
C PRO A 912 -25.35 34.78 -4.55
N PRO A 913 -25.43 36.03 -4.04
CA PRO A 913 -25.65 37.24 -4.86
C PRO A 913 -24.49 37.71 -5.76
N SER A 914 -23.35 37.00 -5.81
CA SER A 914 -22.12 37.49 -6.46
C SER A 914 -21.93 37.04 -7.91
N SER A 915 -22.77 36.16 -8.48
CA SER A 915 -22.66 35.74 -9.89
C SER A 915 -24.03 35.60 -10.55
N LYS A 916 -24.56 36.68 -11.15
CA LYS A 916 -25.66 36.53 -12.10
C LYS A 916 -25.13 35.77 -13.32
N THR A 917 -25.73 34.63 -13.64
CA THR A 917 -25.35 33.81 -14.79
C THR A 917 -25.83 34.50 -16.07
N SER A 918 -24.93 35.16 -16.81
CA SER A 918 -25.21 35.72 -18.14
C SER A 918 -24.79 34.76 -19.26
N ALA A 919 -25.32 34.95 -20.47
CA ALA A 919 -24.88 34.21 -21.64
C ALA A 919 -23.36 34.40 -21.88
N GLU A 920 -22.84 35.62 -21.70
CA GLU A 920 -21.41 35.91 -21.77
C GLU A 920 -20.59 35.14 -20.73
N SER A 921 -21.11 34.99 -19.50
CA SER A 921 -20.46 34.21 -18.44
C SER A 921 -20.41 32.72 -18.80
N LEU A 922 -21.50 32.16 -19.34
CA LEU A 922 -21.52 30.78 -19.83
C LEU A 922 -20.53 30.57 -20.99
N ILE A 923 -20.50 31.47 -21.97
CA ILE A 923 -19.52 31.41 -23.08
C ILE A 923 -18.09 31.48 -22.54
N ALA A 924 -17.83 32.37 -21.58
CA ALA A 924 -16.52 32.51 -20.96
C ALA A 924 -16.12 31.29 -20.13
N ARG A 925 -17.07 30.53 -19.56
CA ARG A 925 -16.85 29.31 -18.76
C ARG A 925 -16.85 28.01 -19.56
N TRP A 926 -17.45 27.98 -20.75
CA TRP A 926 -17.66 26.74 -21.50
C TRP A 926 -16.95 26.72 -22.87
N CYS A 927 -16.75 27.89 -23.49
CA CYS A 927 -16.30 27.98 -24.88
C CYS A 927 -15.02 28.77 -25.09
N ARG A 928 -14.57 29.58 -24.12
CA ARG A 928 -13.29 30.30 -24.20
C ARG A 928 -12.19 29.59 -23.42
N PRO A 929 -10.94 29.55 -23.89
CA PRO A 929 -9.85 29.05 -23.06
C PRO A 929 -9.50 30.05 -21.95
N SER A 930 -8.82 29.60 -20.91
CA SER A 930 -8.43 30.45 -19.78
C SER A 930 -7.11 30.00 -19.16
N LEU A 931 -6.37 30.92 -18.53
CA LEU A 931 -5.18 30.61 -17.74
C LEU A 931 -5.41 31.02 -16.29
N SER A 932 -4.89 30.24 -15.34
CA SER A 932 -4.98 30.54 -13.92
C SER A 932 -3.66 30.26 -13.22
N ILE A 933 -3.24 31.17 -12.33
CA ILE A 933 -2.09 31.01 -11.47
C ILE A 933 -2.61 30.64 -10.08
N HIS A 934 -2.26 29.46 -9.58
CA HIS A 934 -2.83 28.89 -8.36
C HIS A 934 -2.03 29.22 -7.12
N ARG A 935 -0.70 29.11 -7.19
CA ARG A 935 0.18 29.22 -6.03
C ARG A 935 1.57 29.69 -6.44
N LEU A 936 2.19 30.48 -5.56
CA LEU A 936 3.62 30.77 -5.56
C LEU A 936 4.28 30.15 -4.32
N GLY A 937 5.16 29.18 -4.53
CA GLY A 937 5.99 28.57 -3.50
C GLY A 937 7.41 29.15 -3.49
N VAL A 938 8.04 29.19 -2.32
CA VAL A 938 9.42 29.67 -2.14
C VAL A 938 10.23 28.71 -1.27
N SER A 939 11.54 28.70 -1.44
CA SER A 939 12.46 28.05 -0.50
C SER A 939 12.52 28.78 0.85
N GLY A 940 12.75 28.02 1.92
CA GLY A 940 12.99 28.54 3.26
C GLY A 940 11.76 28.61 4.16
N SER A 941 11.93 29.21 5.35
CA SER A 941 10.93 29.24 6.42
C SER A 941 9.77 30.25 6.21
N GLY A 942 9.61 30.80 5.00
CA GLY A 942 8.59 31.81 4.71
C GLY A 942 8.78 33.18 5.40
N ASN A 943 9.98 33.45 5.94
CA ASN A 943 10.28 34.74 6.58
C ASN A 943 10.29 35.90 5.58
N ALA A 944 9.69 37.03 5.95
CA ALA A 944 9.54 38.20 5.07
C ALA A 944 10.85 38.89 4.66
N THR A 945 11.98 38.59 5.30
CA THR A 945 13.29 39.22 5.05
C THR A 945 14.29 38.28 4.35
N VAL A 946 13.79 37.39 3.51
CA VAL A 946 14.58 36.39 2.78
C VAL A 946 14.39 36.57 1.28
N ILE A 947 15.49 36.54 0.54
CA ILE A 947 15.49 36.32 -0.91
C ILE A 947 15.57 34.80 -1.11
N PRO A 948 14.56 34.18 -1.71
CA PRO A 948 14.54 32.73 -1.90
C PRO A 948 15.54 32.30 -2.96
N SER A 949 16.24 31.19 -2.74
CA SER A 949 17.02 30.50 -3.77
C SER A 949 16.16 29.91 -4.88
N LYS A 950 14.93 29.49 -4.56
CA LYS A 950 14.01 28.82 -5.47
C LYS A 950 12.60 29.38 -5.35
N VAL A 951 11.94 29.61 -6.48
CA VAL A 951 10.53 30.00 -6.56
C VAL A 951 9.81 29.09 -7.55
N GLU A 952 8.64 28.60 -7.16
CA GLU A 952 7.78 27.75 -7.99
C GLU A 952 6.41 28.38 -8.17
N ALA A 953 5.89 28.38 -9.40
CA ALA A 953 4.55 28.82 -9.72
C ALA A 953 3.74 27.66 -10.30
N ALA A 954 2.60 27.34 -9.67
CA ALA A 954 1.64 26.38 -10.19
C ALA A 954 0.63 27.12 -11.09
N VAL A 955 0.53 26.70 -12.36
CA VAL A 955 -0.31 27.32 -13.39
C VAL A 955 -1.17 26.26 -14.07
N SER A 956 -2.38 26.61 -14.48
CA SER A 956 -3.18 25.78 -15.40
C SER A 956 -3.67 26.56 -16.61
N LEU A 957 -3.83 25.85 -17.72
CA LEU A 957 -4.45 26.33 -18.94
C LEU A 957 -5.65 25.44 -19.23
N ARG A 958 -6.85 26.02 -19.26
CA ARG A 958 -8.06 25.35 -19.75
C ARG A 958 -8.18 25.59 -21.24
N ILE A 959 -8.24 24.50 -22.01
CA ILE A 959 -8.36 24.52 -23.47
C ILE A 959 -9.77 24.09 -23.90
N VAL A 960 -10.16 24.47 -25.11
CA VAL A 960 -11.52 24.30 -25.64
C VAL A 960 -11.47 23.61 -27.00
N PRO A 961 -12.61 23.19 -27.59
CA PRO A 961 -12.62 22.48 -28.86
C PRO A 961 -11.74 23.09 -29.95
N ASP A 962 -11.08 22.19 -30.67
CA ASP A 962 -10.10 22.40 -31.75
C ASP A 962 -8.69 22.84 -31.27
N MET A 963 -8.46 23.05 -29.98
CA MET A 963 -7.12 23.27 -29.41
C MET A 963 -6.44 21.95 -29.00
N ASP A 964 -5.30 21.61 -29.57
CA ASP A 964 -4.54 20.41 -29.19
C ASP A 964 -3.71 20.65 -27.91
N ALA A 965 -3.84 19.79 -26.89
CA ALA A 965 -3.15 19.97 -25.61
C ALA A 965 -1.61 19.93 -25.74
N GLU A 966 -1.09 19.14 -26.68
CA GLU A 966 0.34 18.98 -26.91
C GLU A 966 0.94 20.22 -27.57
N GLU A 967 0.25 20.78 -28.56
CA GLU A 967 0.61 22.03 -29.23
C GLU A 967 0.56 23.23 -28.29
N VAL A 968 -0.51 23.36 -27.51
CA VAL A 968 -0.66 24.45 -26.53
C VAL A 968 0.39 24.33 -25.43
N GLY A 969 0.67 23.12 -24.94
CA GLY A 969 1.71 22.87 -23.94
C GLY A 969 3.09 23.29 -24.43
N ARG A 970 3.42 22.93 -25.69
CA ARG A 970 4.68 23.33 -26.34
C ARG A 970 4.77 24.84 -26.54
N ALA A 971 3.67 25.49 -26.95
CA ALA A 971 3.62 26.95 -27.11
C ALA A 971 3.82 27.68 -25.77
N PHE A 972 3.23 27.15 -24.69
CA PHE A 972 3.44 27.66 -23.34
C PHE A 972 4.90 27.54 -22.88
N GLU A 973 5.51 26.36 -23.02
CA GLU A 973 6.93 26.14 -22.68
C GLU A 973 7.86 27.07 -23.46
N ALA A 974 7.62 27.21 -24.78
CA ALA A 974 8.38 28.10 -25.64
C ALA A 974 8.23 29.57 -25.23
N HIS A 975 7.00 30.02 -24.95
CA HIS A 975 6.74 31.39 -24.49
C HIS A 975 7.45 31.68 -23.17
N VAL A 976 7.34 30.78 -22.19
CA VAL A 976 8.06 30.93 -20.91
C VAL A 976 9.57 31.02 -21.12
N GLY A 977 10.14 30.16 -21.96
CA GLY A 977 11.58 30.17 -22.28
C GLY A 977 12.03 31.49 -22.93
N VAL A 978 11.27 31.99 -23.91
CA VAL A 978 11.56 33.26 -24.59
C VAL A 978 11.45 34.45 -23.63
N GLN A 979 10.35 34.54 -22.87
CA GLN A 979 10.10 35.65 -21.95
C GLN A 979 11.14 35.69 -20.82
N PHE A 980 11.51 34.53 -20.28
CA PHE A 980 12.59 34.45 -19.30
C PHE A 980 13.94 34.87 -19.88
N GLY A 981 14.26 34.44 -21.11
CA GLY A 981 15.48 34.86 -21.82
C GLY A 981 15.56 36.38 -22.01
N MET A 982 14.43 37.05 -22.27
CA MET A 982 14.35 38.51 -22.40
C MET A 982 14.63 39.27 -21.10
N LEU A 983 14.48 38.64 -19.93
CA LEU A 983 14.82 39.26 -18.65
C LEU A 983 16.33 39.49 -18.49
N GLY A 984 17.16 38.74 -19.24
CA GLY A 984 18.62 38.79 -19.12
C GLY A 984 19.13 38.43 -17.72
N SER A 985 18.42 37.54 -17.03
CA SER A 985 18.75 37.11 -15.67
C SER A 985 19.84 36.02 -15.67
N GLY A 986 20.64 35.98 -14.60
CA GLY A 986 21.57 34.87 -14.35
C GLY A 986 20.93 33.66 -13.66
N ASN A 987 19.65 33.77 -13.28
CA ASN A 987 18.87 32.68 -12.72
C ASN A 987 18.54 31.62 -13.80
N ARG A 988 18.11 30.43 -13.38
CA ARG A 988 17.72 29.34 -14.27
C ARG A 988 16.23 29.10 -14.15
N ALA A 989 15.52 29.08 -15.28
CA ALA A 989 14.10 28.73 -15.33
C ALA A 989 13.90 27.33 -15.93
N LYS A 990 12.93 26.58 -15.41
CA LYS A 990 12.49 25.28 -15.91
C LYS A 990 10.97 25.23 -15.88
N VAL A 991 10.36 24.69 -16.94
CA VAL A 991 8.93 24.35 -16.96
C VAL A 991 8.79 22.85 -16.83
N ARG A 992 7.85 22.41 -16.02
CA ARG A 992 7.43 21.00 -15.91
C ARG A 992 5.92 20.96 -16.16
N ILE A 993 5.49 20.26 -17.21
CA ILE A 993 4.07 19.99 -17.41
C ILE A 993 3.73 18.71 -16.64
N ASP A 994 2.84 18.85 -15.68
CA ASP A 994 2.46 17.81 -14.72
C ASP A 994 1.38 16.90 -15.30
N HIS A 995 0.44 17.46 -16.05
CA HIS A 995 -0.69 16.73 -16.64
C HIS A 995 -1.22 17.44 -17.89
N ARG A 996 -1.63 16.66 -18.90
CA ARG A 996 -2.26 17.12 -20.15
C ARG A 996 -3.50 16.28 -20.43
N ALA A 997 -4.64 16.95 -20.59
CA ALA A 997 -5.88 16.34 -21.03
C ALA A 997 -6.51 17.17 -22.14
N ASP A 998 -6.89 16.52 -23.22
CA ASP A 998 -7.65 17.15 -24.29
C ASP A 998 -9.08 17.47 -23.85
N TRP A 999 -9.70 18.39 -24.57
CA TRP A 999 -11.12 18.71 -24.43
C TRP A 999 -11.99 17.57 -24.98
N TRP A 1000 -13.27 17.58 -24.63
CA TRP A 1000 -14.27 16.68 -25.18
C TRP A 1000 -15.50 17.45 -25.65
N LEU A 1001 -16.09 17.04 -26.78
CA LEU A 1001 -17.30 17.62 -27.32
C LEU A 1001 -18.19 16.54 -27.96
N GLY A 1002 -19.31 16.25 -27.31
CA GLY A 1002 -20.33 15.32 -27.82
C GLY A 1002 -21.23 15.93 -28.90
N SER A 1003 -22.06 15.10 -29.54
CA SER A 1003 -22.98 15.52 -30.59
C SER A 1003 -24.43 15.30 -30.18
N ALA A 1004 -25.20 16.38 -30.05
CA ALA A 1004 -26.64 16.27 -29.76
C ALA A 1004 -27.45 15.57 -30.87
N LYS A 1005 -26.83 15.28 -32.03
CA LYS A 1005 -27.46 14.61 -33.16
C LYS A 1005 -27.13 13.12 -33.23
N ASP A 1006 -26.19 12.64 -32.42
CA ASP A 1006 -25.87 11.22 -32.42
C ASP A 1006 -26.97 10.43 -31.69
N ALA A 1007 -27.19 9.19 -32.12
CA ALA A 1007 -28.29 8.38 -31.64
C ALA A 1007 -28.13 8.00 -30.16
N PHE A 1008 -26.90 7.93 -29.66
CA PHE A 1008 -26.60 7.60 -28.27
C PHE A 1008 -26.96 8.76 -27.33
N SER A 1009 -26.60 9.99 -27.69
CA SER A 1009 -26.94 11.22 -26.96
C SER A 1009 -28.45 11.43 -26.94
N GLN A 1010 -29.13 11.16 -28.07
CA GLN A 1010 -30.59 11.23 -28.11
C GLN A 1010 -31.22 10.16 -27.20
N ALA A 1011 -30.75 8.92 -27.25
CA ALA A 1011 -31.26 7.86 -26.37
C ALA A 1011 -31.04 8.17 -24.88
N LEU A 1012 -29.91 8.79 -24.53
CA LEU A 1012 -29.67 9.25 -23.16
C LEU A 1012 -30.60 10.40 -22.79
N ALA A 1013 -30.82 11.37 -23.69
CA ALA A 1013 -31.74 12.47 -23.45
C ALA A 1013 -33.19 12.00 -23.25
N ASP A 1014 -33.65 11.06 -24.08
CA ASP A 1014 -34.97 10.44 -23.98
C ASP A 1014 -35.11 9.66 -22.65
N ALA A 1015 -34.06 8.96 -22.22
CA ALA A 1015 -34.04 8.26 -20.95
C ALA A 1015 -34.14 9.22 -19.75
N ILE A 1016 -33.46 10.37 -19.80
CA ILE A 1016 -33.56 11.42 -18.79
C ILE A 1016 -34.98 12.00 -18.77
N GLU A 1017 -35.54 12.37 -19.92
CA GLU A 1017 -36.88 12.93 -20.03
C GLU A 1017 -37.95 11.96 -19.50
N ALA A 1018 -37.82 10.66 -19.79
CA ALA A 1018 -38.75 9.65 -19.31
C ALA A 1018 -38.78 9.51 -17.78
N GLU A 1019 -37.64 9.70 -17.09
CA GLU A 1019 -37.56 9.59 -15.63
C GLU A 1019 -37.83 10.91 -14.90
N TRP A 1020 -37.54 12.06 -15.53
CA TRP A 1020 -37.72 13.38 -14.92
C TRP A 1020 -39.01 14.10 -15.36
N GLY A 1021 -39.63 13.68 -16.46
CA GLY A 1021 -40.83 14.30 -17.01
C GLY A 1021 -40.59 15.63 -17.73
N GLU A 1022 -39.32 16.00 -17.92
CA GLU A 1022 -38.89 17.19 -18.66
C GLU A 1022 -37.61 16.91 -19.43
N ALA A 1023 -37.50 17.48 -20.64
CA ALA A 1023 -36.33 17.31 -21.49
C ALA A 1023 -35.06 17.89 -20.82
N PRO A 1024 -33.92 17.18 -20.84
CA PRO A 1024 -32.70 17.67 -20.23
C PRO A 1024 -32.14 18.89 -20.97
N VAL A 1025 -31.56 19.80 -20.19
CA VAL A 1025 -30.82 20.94 -20.74
C VAL A 1025 -29.43 20.48 -21.17
N SER A 1026 -29.07 20.71 -22.44
CA SER A 1026 -27.71 20.49 -22.92
C SER A 1026 -26.77 21.55 -22.35
N ILE A 1027 -25.85 21.11 -21.49
CA ILE A 1027 -24.83 21.97 -20.88
C ILE A 1027 -23.43 21.61 -21.38
N ARG A 1028 -22.48 22.50 -21.13
CA ARG A 1028 -21.04 22.19 -21.18
C ARG A 1028 -20.46 22.49 -19.79
N GLU A 1029 -19.27 22.00 -19.50
CA GLU A 1029 -18.60 22.34 -18.26
C GLU A 1029 -17.23 22.99 -18.48
N GLY A 1030 -16.83 23.80 -17.50
CA GLY A 1030 -15.49 24.38 -17.43
C GLY A 1030 -14.45 23.43 -16.83
N GLY A 1031 -14.91 22.35 -16.19
CA GLY A 1031 -14.07 21.26 -15.68
C GLY A 1031 -13.50 20.39 -16.79
N SER A 1032 -12.65 19.44 -16.41
CA SER A 1032 -12.01 18.49 -17.31
C SER A 1032 -12.09 17.12 -16.68
N ILE A 1033 -12.42 16.11 -17.49
CA ILE A 1033 -12.40 14.70 -17.11
C ILE A 1033 -11.50 14.00 -18.13
N PRO A 1034 -10.21 13.79 -17.82
CA PRO A 1034 -9.20 13.38 -18.80
C PRO A 1034 -9.55 12.09 -19.54
N ALA A 1035 -10.19 11.16 -18.82
CA ALA A 1035 -10.55 9.85 -19.35
C ALA A 1035 -11.50 9.91 -20.55
N MET A 1036 -12.38 10.91 -20.66
CA MET A 1036 -13.42 10.92 -21.70
C MET A 1036 -12.81 10.95 -23.11
N ALA A 1037 -12.00 11.98 -23.40
CA ALA A 1037 -11.35 12.13 -24.71
C ALA A 1037 -10.32 11.01 -24.96
N LEU A 1038 -9.64 10.57 -23.90
CA LEU A 1038 -8.68 9.46 -23.95
C LEU A 1038 -9.36 8.15 -24.36
N LEU A 1039 -10.48 7.80 -23.74
CA LEU A 1039 -11.18 6.54 -24.01
C LEU A 1039 -11.83 6.55 -25.39
N GLU A 1040 -12.42 7.66 -25.86
CA GLU A 1040 -12.91 7.75 -27.24
C GLU A 1040 -11.78 7.48 -28.25
N LYS A 1041 -10.59 8.04 -28.00
CA LYS A 1041 -9.41 7.86 -28.85
C LYS A 1041 -8.85 6.44 -28.81
N GLU A 1042 -8.68 5.85 -27.63
CA GLU A 1042 -8.06 4.52 -27.46
C GLU A 1042 -9.02 3.38 -27.82
N LEU A 1043 -10.32 3.55 -27.60
CA LEU A 1043 -11.34 2.52 -27.86
C LEU A 1043 -12.08 2.72 -29.19
N GLY A 1044 -12.05 3.91 -29.77
CA GLY A 1044 -12.71 4.22 -31.04
C GLY A 1044 -14.23 4.22 -30.96
N ALA A 1045 -14.80 4.51 -29.78
CA ALA A 1045 -16.23 4.51 -29.51
C ALA A 1045 -16.71 5.91 -29.12
N PRO A 1046 -17.92 6.34 -29.52
CA PRO A 1046 -18.49 7.61 -29.09
C PRO A 1046 -18.83 7.59 -27.60
N ALA A 1047 -18.69 8.74 -26.94
CA ALA A 1047 -19.05 8.90 -25.54
C ALA A 1047 -20.32 9.74 -25.34
N VAL A 1048 -21.04 9.46 -24.24
CA VAL A 1048 -22.18 10.23 -23.74
C VAL A 1048 -22.01 10.48 -22.25
N HIS A 1049 -22.53 11.61 -21.76
CA HIS A 1049 -22.29 12.04 -20.39
C HIS A 1049 -23.56 12.39 -19.62
N LEU A 1050 -23.85 11.60 -18.60
CA LEU A 1050 -24.97 11.76 -17.68
C LEU A 1050 -24.50 12.44 -16.38
N PRO A 1051 -24.88 13.69 -16.08
CA PRO A 1051 -24.64 14.27 -14.77
C PRO A 1051 -25.68 13.74 -13.76
N MET A 1052 -25.21 13.12 -12.67
CA MET A 1052 -26.07 12.71 -11.55
C MET A 1052 -26.06 13.71 -10.39
N GLY A 1053 -24.95 14.44 -10.19
CA GLY A 1053 -24.82 15.42 -9.12
C GLY A 1053 -25.57 16.73 -9.39
N GLN A 1054 -25.77 17.54 -8.36
CA GLN A 1054 -26.34 18.88 -8.42
C GLN A 1054 -25.29 19.95 -8.17
N SER A 1055 -25.59 21.20 -8.53
CA SER A 1055 -24.67 22.33 -8.32
C SER A 1055 -24.26 22.55 -6.86
N SER A 1056 -25.10 22.13 -5.90
CA SER A 1056 -24.87 22.26 -4.47
C SER A 1056 -24.26 21.03 -3.80
N ASP A 1057 -23.77 20.06 -4.58
CA ASP A 1057 -23.20 18.81 -4.07
C ASP A 1057 -21.80 18.97 -3.48
N ASN A 1058 -21.17 20.15 -3.65
CA ASN A 1058 -19.90 20.52 -3.00
C ASN A 1058 -18.77 19.51 -3.25
N ALA A 1059 -18.68 18.97 -4.46
CA ALA A 1059 -17.54 18.16 -4.85
C ALA A 1059 -16.22 18.89 -4.59
N HIS A 1060 -15.22 18.16 -4.11
CA HIS A 1060 -13.93 18.68 -3.64
C HIS A 1060 -13.97 19.62 -2.42
N LEU A 1061 -15.16 19.93 -1.88
CA LEU A 1061 -15.34 20.87 -0.76
C LEU A 1061 -15.88 20.14 0.48
N PRO A 1062 -15.80 20.77 1.67
CA PRO A 1062 -16.43 20.24 2.87
C PRO A 1062 -17.94 20.11 2.73
N GLY A 1063 -18.49 19.03 3.28
CA GLY A 1063 -19.92 18.75 3.22
C GLY A 1063 -20.39 18.27 1.85
N GLU A 1064 -19.52 17.57 1.11
CA GLU A 1064 -19.88 16.85 -0.11
C GLU A 1064 -21.09 15.94 0.14
N ARG A 1065 -22.02 15.93 -0.81
CA ARG A 1065 -23.27 15.18 -0.73
C ARG A 1065 -23.79 14.81 -2.11
N ILE A 1066 -24.70 13.85 -2.16
CA ILE A 1066 -25.54 13.59 -3.34
C ILE A 1066 -26.99 13.46 -2.91
N ARG A 1067 -27.93 14.03 -3.67
CA ARG A 1067 -29.37 13.88 -3.39
C ARG A 1067 -29.82 12.45 -3.65
N LEU A 1068 -30.50 11.83 -2.70
CA LEU A 1068 -30.95 10.44 -2.80
C LEU A 1068 -31.84 10.22 -4.03
N MET A 1069 -32.71 11.18 -4.33
CA MET A 1069 -33.57 11.17 -5.53
C MET A 1069 -32.73 11.15 -6.82
N ASN A 1070 -31.65 11.93 -6.88
CA ASN A 1070 -30.78 11.99 -8.05
C ASN A 1070 -30.06 10.65 -8.26
N LEU A 1071 -29.56 10.04 -7.21
CA LEU A 1071 -28.91 8.73 -7.29
C LEU A 1071 -29.90 7.63 -7.75
N GLN A 1072 -31.11 7.60 -7.18
CA GLN A 1072 -32.14 6.62 -7.53
C GLN A 1072 -32.66 6.80 -8.97
N LYS A 1073 -32.93 8.05 -9.38
CA LYS A 1073 -33.37 8.35 -10.75
C LYS A 1073 -32.23 8.18 -11.75
N GLY A 1074 -31.00 8.53 -11.40
CA GLY A 1074 -29.81 8.29 -12.22
C GLY A 1074 -29.66 6.81 -12.57
N ARG A 1075 -29.80 5.92 -11.59
CA ARG A 1075 -29.89 4.46 -11.81
C ARG A 1075 -31.01 4.08 -12.79
N ALA A 1076 -32.20 4.67 -12.65
CA ALA A 1076 -33.33 4.40 -13.53
C ALA A 1076 -33.12 4.90 -14.97
N VAL A 1077 -32.47 6.06 -15.13
CA VAL A 1077 -32.05 6.61 -16.43
C VAL A 1077 -31.06 5.67 -17.10
N VAL A 1078 -30.05 5.18 -16.36
CA VAL A 1078 -29.06 4.22 -16.87
C VAL A 1078 -29.75 2.95 -17.37
N ARG A 1079 -30.69 2.40 -16.59
CA ARG A 1079 -31.48 1.22 -17.00
C ARG A 1079 -32.21 1.47 -18.33
N ARG A 1080 -32.93 2.59 -18.47
CA ARG A 1080 -33.63 2.94 -19.73
C ARG A 1080 -32.67 3.15 -20.90
N PHE A 1081 -31.53 3.77 -20.64
CA PHE A 1081 -30.51 3.97 -21.65
C PHE A 1081 -30.01 2.61 -22.17
N LEU A 1082 -29.64 1.68 -21.27
CA LEU A 1082 -29.22 0.33 -21.62
C LEU A 1082 -30.31 -0.47 -22.36
N GLU A 1083 -31.58 -0.30 -22.01
CA GLU A 1083 -32.73 -0.89 -22.74
C GLU A 1083 -32.83 -0.38 -24.20
N ALA A 1084 -32.44 0.86 -24.47
CA ALA A 1084 -32.52 1.47 -25.80
C ALA A 1084 -31.34 1.10 -26.72
N LEU A 1085 -30.15 0.85 -26.16
CA LEU A 1085 -28.91 0.64 -26.91
C LEU A 1085 -28.95 -0.52 -27.94
N PRO A 1086 -29.56 -1.69 -27.67
CA PRO A 1086 -29.65 -2.77 -28.66
C PRO A 1086 -30.29 -2.33 -29.99
N GLY A 1087 -31.22 -1.38 -29.97
CA GLY A 1087 -31.94 -0.89 -31.13
C GLY A 1087 -31.19 0.13 -32.02
N ILE A 1088 -30.08 0.70 -31.56
CA ILE A 1088 -29.36 1.77 -32.27
C ILE A 1088 -28.42 1.19 -33.34
N SER A 1089 -28.65 1.47 -34.63
CA SER A 1089 -27.92 0.81 -35.73
C SER A 1089 -26.45 1.17 -35.85
#